data_AF-A0A6P8BK82-F1
#
_entry.id   AF-A0A6P8BK82-F1
#
_cell.length_a   1.000
_cell.length_b   1.000
_cell.length_c   1.000
_cell.angle_alpha   90.00
_cell.angle_beta   90.00
_cell.angle_gamma   90.00
#
_symmetry.space_group_name_H-M   'P 1'
#
loop_
_entity.id
_entity.type
_entity.pdbx_description
1 polymer ?
#
loop_
_entity_poly.entity_id
_entity_poly.type
_entity_poly.pdbx_seq_one_letter_code
_entity_poly.pdbx_strand_id
1 'polypeptide(L)'
;MKPSVISLCLAAAANALLETRHPRDLGGGQAKNTLSRRTNNTHSGLTCSAPKTERTQAAKANPFQALSQDEIDSVLHWVSNPALGLNLTSHTAEDLSQTDNYVWHLEVLKPNKTDVLAYLDGGAATVPRYARVVINEGGRDVPRVAEYYVGPLPVDNTTTKIQPLDFMYNGVNGASILFNGRYVDTPRRNGVDPFVAKFMSEIADITNDLVDFAYYGEDDNRTTAETFYDNPTSTDGTTGIAWMPFYRKGLAPYGKPSNLYVSIDISGTDPSLYKLRMIVYDLVIYKSVEEFREAWTAGKINKTPAPPADDSFLRKDRVGDKLRKLEDRMAPTMVELEGKRYAVDTENRYVEYLGWSFYTRFDRDVGVQFYDIKFKGERIMYELSLQDAIAQYAGNNPYQAGTAYMDRFYGIGAQVGRLIPGYDCPYHATYWDSDFTSGTAATRTNNSVCIFETDIGTPITRHTEPGYYMQSTKGSKLVVRQIATVGNYDYLFDYTFWVDGTIGVDAHASGYVQANYYRPEDEGKWGPRVHDTITGTLHTHVMNFKADFDLGGTANTLVRTDIVVENITQPWFPERGEFEMMRYNISDVASEKDALLPLPANGQSMYTVVNKEKKNKWGEDRGYRIVPGVSNIHLASQRSPWFLKSAQFAKQFLAVSRQKDTEPDSSAALNQNVPEAPLVEFWRFFEDDESLVQEDLVAWVNLGMHHYTRAEDMPNTLMSEAHSSIMFAPQNWGDAELTTDLANAIIYNGEEGVDRVVPETNGVSVPDCFFLSAQDELLGVFESISPGVAMAADPENFYPALKRTTTPTASGSDVVAYTSDAGPDRPILTLIHGYPQSSLIWRHIVPDLIDKVSLFIPELPGYGISTPASSHTKLDVGRALLESLRAAFAIDKTSSRRLIVGGHDRGARIAHRLAVSKDALFPADGGLDLVGAVLLDIVPTKVQWEAFADPAVSRGYFHWPLLANVALAVPILQAYGGARWCRGSHALIAGSNEVGRARIAADGAIDVHAGFFESEEVLRATCEDYAAGSNEDVVEQVEDQKAGRKITVPTLVMFSAEKLGARLDVAGIWRDWIAEGVDYTPVAVGDGYGHYLPEEASDVVTQKINAFLEKF
;
A
#
# COMPACT_ATOMS: atom_id res chain seq x y z
N MET A 1 38.08 3.89 58.04
CA MET A 1 39.22 3.34 57.28
C MET A 1 39.24 4.01 55.91
N LYS A 2 40.27 4.82 55.64
CA LYS A 2 40.72 5.20 54.29
C LYS A 2 41.83 4.21 53.89
N PRO A 3 42.36 4.18 52.64
CA PRO A 3 41.81 4.62 51.35
C PRO A 3 42.08 3.61 50.19
N SER A 4 41.44 3.81 49.04
CA SER A 4 42.13 3.66 47.74
C SER A 4 41.70 4.81 46.83
N VAL A 5 42.68 5.33 46.12
CA VAL A 5 42.81 6.68 45.60
C VAL A 5 43.45 6.53 44.20
N ILE A 6 42.96 7.33 43.23
CA ILE A 6 43.65 7.79 42.00
C ILE A 6 43.77 6.72 40.89
N SER A 7 43.40 6.96 39.62
CA SER A 7 43.07 8.22 38.93
C SER A 7 42.58 8.03 37.48
N LEU A 8 42.00 9.11 36.98
CA LEU A 8 42.08 9.69 35.61
C LEU A 8 41.04 9.31 34.54
N CYS A 9 40.39 10.39 34.05
CA CYS A 9 39.75 10.62 32.75
C CYS A 9 38.25 10.28 32.59
N LEU A 10 37.43 11.14 33.20
CA LEU A 10 36.14 11.58 32.64
C LEU A 10 36.42 12.67 31.58
N ALA A 11 36.44 12.28 30.31
CA ALA A 11 36.33 13.15 29.14
C ALA A 11 35.97 12.25 27.94
N ALA A 12 35.08 12.72 27.05
CA ALA A 12 34.49 12.02 25.89
C ALA A 12 33.30 11.08 26.18
N ALA A 13 32.10 11.66 26.26
CA ALA A 13 30.82 10.98 26.03
C ALA A 13 30.00 11.72 24.97
N ALA A 14 30.61 12.00 23.82
CA ALA A 14 29.97 12.23 22.53
C ALA A 14 31.06 12.04 21.47
N ASN A 15 30.81 11.17 20.50
CA ASN A 15 31.71 10.82 19.37
C ASN A 15 33.04 10.14 19.72
N ALA A 16 33.02 8.81 19.91
CA ALA A 16 33.86 7.85 19.18
C ALA A 16 33.72 6.43 19.78
N LEU A 17 32.92 5.59 19.12
CA LEU A 17 33.22 4.16 18.92
C LEU A 17 32.46 3.69 17.67
N LEU A 18 32.78 4.34 16.55
CA LEU A 18 32.85 3.67 15.25
C LEU A 18 34.34 3.50 14.98
N GLU A 19 34.87 2.30 15.23
CA GLU A 19 35.92 1.75 14.37
C GLU A 19 35.97 0.21 14.48
N THR A 20 35.63 -0.40 13.35
CA THR A 20 36.13 -1.67 12.81
C THR A 20 36.05 -2.96 13.66
N ARG A 21 34.98 -3.72 13.40
CA ARG A 21 35.18 -5.08 12.90
C ARG A 21 34.35 -5.29 11.63
N HIS A 22 35.05 -5.54 10.52
CA HIS A 22 34.51 -6.07 9.29
C HIS A 22 33.55 -7.25 9.54
N PRO A 23 32.48 -7.39 8.74
CA PRO A 23 31.93 -8.68 8.38
C PRO A 23 32.25 -8.98 6.91
N ARG A 24 33.54 -9.13 6.60
CA ARG A 24 33.98 -10.20 5.69
C ARG A 24 34.50 -11.29 6.62
N ASP A 25 33.96 -12.50 6.48
CA ASP A 25 34.24 -13.70 7.29
C ASP A 25 33.64 -13.77 8.71
N LEU A 26 32.31 -13.75 8.79
CA LEU A 26 31.58 -14.72 9.62
C LEU A 26 30.90 -15.73 8.71
N GLY A 27 31.72 -16.66 8.18
CA GLY A 27 31.21 -17.92 7.67
C GLY A 27 30.69 -18.77 8.85
N GLY A 28 29.41 -19.13 8.79
CA GLY A 28 28.82 -20.16 9.65
C GLY A 28 27.87 -19.66 10.74
N GLY A 29 26.66 -19.25 10.37
CA GLY A 29 25.57 -19.03 11.33
C GLY A 29 24.37 -18.31 10.72
N GLN A 30 23.36 -19.06 10.29
CA GLN A 30 22.10 -18.57 9.70
C GLN A 30 21.36 -17.57 10.61
N ALA A 31 21.40 -16.27 10.28
CA ALA A 31 20.38 -15.31 10.71
C ALA A 31 19.25 -15.31 9.68
N LYS A 32 18.11 -15.90 10.07
CA LYS A 32 16.94 -16.10 9.22
C LYS A 32 16.21 -14.78 8.96
N ASN A 33 15.98 -14.47 7.68
CA ASN A 33 14.90 -13.62 7.20
C ASN A 33 13.60 -13.91 7.97
N THR A 34 13.11 -12.95 8.74
CA THR A 34 11.87 -13.12 9.52
C THR A 34 10.59 -12.98 8.69
N LEU A 35 10.70 -12.81 7.36
CA LEU A 35 9.63 -13.06 6.39
C LEU A 35 9.69 -14.46 5.75
N SER A 36 10.66 -15.31 6.08
CA SER A 36 10.71 -16.71 5.61
C SER A 36 10.15 -17.74 6.60
N ARG A 37 9.51 -17.30 7.70
CA ARG A 37 8.91 -18.21 8.70
C ARG A 37 7.46 -18.64 8.39
N ARG A 38 7.12 -18.76 7.10
CA ARG A 38 5.99 -19.57 6.61
C ARG A 38 6.37 -20.58 5.52
N THR A 39 7.65 -20.81 5.26
CA THR A 39 8.09 -21.91 4.40
C THR A 39 8.57 -23.08 5.26
N ASN A 40 7.62 -23.90 5.70
CA ASN A 40 7.81 -25.32 6.00
C ASN A 40 6.42 -25.96 6.15
N ASN A 41 5.75 -26.13 5.01
CA ASN A 41 4.90 -27.28 4.80
C ASN A 41 5.00 -27.66 3.32
N THR A 42 5.39 -28.91 3.10
CA THR A 42 5.79 -29.50 1.82
C THR A 42 4.60 -29.94 0.98
N HIS A 43 4.74 -29.76 -0.36
CA HIS A 43 3.93 -30.20 -1.51
C HIS A 43 2.83 -29.25 -2.01
N SER A 44 2.80 -28.77 -3.27
CA SER A 44 3.77 -28.64 -4.37
C SER A 44 3.12 -27.70 -5.40
N GLY A 45 3.87 -26.76 -5.97
CA GLY A 45 3.44 -26.13 -7.22
C GLY A 45 3.97 -24.73 -7.48
N LEU A 46 3.34 -23.71 -6.91
CA LEU A 46 3.49 -22.33 -7.36
C LEU A 46 3.80 -21.43 -6.15
N THR A 47 5.05 -21.45 -5.69
CA THR A 47 5.59 -20.27 -5.02
C THR A 47 5.71 -19.17 -6.05
N CYS A 48 5.25 -17.95 -5.78
CA CYS A 48 5.60 -16.82 -6.65
C CYS A 48 7.12 -16.83 -6.78
N SER A 49 7.62 -16.98 -8.01
CA SER A 49 9.05 -16.98 -8.28
C SER A 49 9.64 -15.75 -7.61
N ALA A 50 10.74 -15.91 -6.85
CA ALA A 50 11.39 -14.78 -6.21
C ALA A 50 11.74 -13.77 -7.32
N PRO A 51 11.05 -12.63 -7.37
CA PRO A 51 11.12 -11.76 -8.52
C PRO A 51 12.51 -11.11 -8.56
N LYS A 52 13.09 -11.03 -9.75
CA LYS A 52 14.39 -10.41 -9.93
C LYS A 52 14.22 -8.91 -9.69
N THR A 53 15.00 -8.35 -8.77
CA THR A 53 15.04 -6.90 -8.59
C THR A 53 15.73 -6.29 -9.80
N GLU A 54 14.97 -5.54 -10.60
CA GLU A 54 15.54 -4.77 -11.70
C GLU A 54 16.33 -3.58 -11.14
N ARG A 55 17.46 -3.29 -11.79
CA ARG A 55 18.33 -2.16 -11.47
C ARG A 55 18.37 -1.26 -12.69
N THR A 56 18.41 0.04 -12.44
CA THR A 56 18.66 1.03 -13.48
C THR A 56 20.04 1.64 -13.26
N GLN A 57 20.52 2.34 -14.28
CA GLN A 57 21.72 3.14 -14.21
C GLN A 57 21.41 4.50 -14.81
N ALA A 58 21.67 5.55 -14.02
CA ALA A 58 21.44 6.91 -14.48
C ALA A 58 22.31 7.22 -15.72
N ALA A 59 21.75 7.90 -16.72
CA ALA A 59 22.48 8.28 -17.93
C ALA A 59 23.61 9.30 -17.65
N LYS A 60 23.45 10.08 -16.58
CA LYS A 60 24.38 11.09 -16.10
C LYS A 60 24.63 10.90 -14.62
N ALA A 61 25.82 11.26 -14.17
CA ALA A 61 26.14 11.26 -12.75
C ALA A 61 25.27 12.30 -12.02
N ASN A 62 24.88 12.01 -10.79
CA ASN A 62 24.05 12.94 -10.02
C ASN A 62 24.88 14.15 -9.53
N PRO A 63 24.61 15.38 -10.01
CA PRO A 63 25.38 16.56 -9.61
C PRO A 63 25.05 17.06 -8.20
N PHE A 64 24.03 16.49 -7.55
CA PHE A 64 23.49 16.93 -6.26
C PHE A 64 23.99 16.11 -5.06
N GLN A 65 24.97 15.22 -5.24
CA GLN A 65 25.50 14.40 -4.16
C GLN A 65 26.06 15.27 -3.01
N ALA A 66 25.78 14.87 -1.76
CA ALA A 66 26.36 15.47 -0.56
C ALA A 66 27.91 15.45 -0.60
N LEU A 67 28.54 16.31 0.18
CA LEU A 67 30.00 16.32 0.29
C LEU A 67 30.50 15.06 1.01
N SER A 68 31.57 14.48 0.51
CA SER A 68 32.34 13.46 1.22
C SER A 68 33.10 14.09 2.39
N GLN A 69 33.50 13.28 3.39
CA GLN A 69 34.31 13.79 4.50
C GLN A 69 35.64 14.40 4.02
N ASP A 70 36.26 13.82 2.98
CA ASP A 70 37.49 14.36 2.38
C ASP A 70 37.28 15.75 1.74
N GLU A 71 36.14 15.97 1.08
CA GLU A 71 35.78 17.30 0.56
C GLU A 71 35.55 18.29 1.70
N ILE A 72 34.84 17.87 2.76
CA ILE A 72 34.58 18.71 3.95
C ILE A 72 35.91 19.11 4.60
N ASP A 73 36.79 18.16 4.88
CA ASP A 73 38.09 18.41 5.53
C ASP A 73 38.98 19.32 4.67
N SER A 74 38.94 19.12 3.34
CA SER A 74 39.68 19.97 2.40
C SER A 74 39.16 21.42 2.41
N VAL A 75 37.85 21.62 2.44
CA VAL A 75 37.24 22.96 2.53
C VAL A 75 37.55 23.59 3.89
N LEU A 76 37.42 22.86 4.99
CA LEU A 76 37.74 23.33 6.34
C LEU A 76 39.21 23.75 6.45
N HIS A 77 40.12 22.94 5.91
CA HIS A 77 41.54 23.28 5.85
C HIS A 77 41.79 24.57 5.06
N TRP A 78 41.11 24.71 3.92
CA TRP A 78 41.25 25.88 3.06
C TRP A 78 40.72 27.15 3.72
N VAL A 79 39.52 27.13 4.32
CA VAL A 79 38.94 28.32 5.01
C VAL A 79 39.67 28.67 6.30
N SER A 80 40.41 27.73 6.90
CA SER A 80 41.27 27.97 8.06
C SER A 80 42.56 28.71 7.72
N ASN A 81 42.83 28.99 6.44
CA ASN A 81 44.02 29.72 6.02
C ASN A 81 43.98 31.17 6.55
N PRO A 82 44.95 31.59 7.39
CA PRO A 82 44.99 32.94 7.95
C PRO A 82 45.03 34.05 6.88
N ALA A 83 45.52 33.76 5.67
CA ALA A 83 45.55 34.71 4.56
C ALA A 83 44.16 35.14 4.07
N LEU A 84 43.11 34.36 4.38
CA LEU A 84 41.72 34.71 4.04
C LEU A 84 41.10 35.70 5.02
N GLY A 85 41.75 35.98 6.16
CA GLY A 85 41.28 36.98 7.13
C GLY A 85 40.01 36.60 7.90
N LEU A 86 39.60 35.31 7.88
CA LEU A 86 38.40 34.82 8.59
C LEU A 86 38.62 34.66 10.11
N ASN A 87 39.88 34.55 10.55
CA ASN A 87 40.28 34.40 11.95
C ASN A 87 39.54 33.26 12.69
N LEU A 88 39.44 32.09 12.06
CA LEU A 88 38.70 30.96 12.61
C LEU A 88 39.43 30.31 13.79
N THR A 89 38.71 30.12 14.89
CA THR A 89 39.11 29.25 16.01
C THR A 89 38.89 27.79 15.60
N SER A 90 39.82 26.91 15.97
CA SER A 90 39.75 25.49 15.60
C SER A 90 38.44 24.85 16.07
N HIS A 91 37.74 24.16 15.16
CA HIS A 91 36.49 23.46 15.47
C HIS A 91 36.68 22.29 16.46
N THR A 92 37.91 21.81 16.65
CA THR A 92 38.28 20.78 17.63
C THR A 92 38.62 21.34 19.01
N ALA A 93 38.63 22.67 19.20
CA ALA A 93 38.87 23.26 20.50
C ALA A 93 37.70 22.90 21.44
N GLU A 94 37.99 22.21 22.54
CA GLU A 94 37.00 21.80 23.56
C GLU A 94 36.24 23.01 24.17
N ASP A 95 36.75 24.24 23.98
CA ASP A 95 36.28 25.48 24.59
C ASP A 95 35.85 26.57 23.58
N LEU A 96 35.15 26.23 22.48
CA LEU A 96 34.57 27.27 21.60
C LEU A 96 33.64 28.20 22.38
N SER A 97 33.88 29.51 22.28
CA SER A 97 33.11 30.56 22.92
C SER A 97 32.24 31.33 21.93
N GLN A 98 31.27 32.09 22.43
CA GLN A 98 30.45 32.98 21.58
C GLN A 98 31.26 34.15 21.00
N THR A 99 32.44 34.44 21.53
CA THR A 99 33.36 35.48 21.01
C THR A 99 34.32 34.97 19.95
N ASP A 100 34.29 33.69 19.62
CA ASP A 100 35.13 33.12 18.56
C ASP A 100 34.50 33.27 17.17
N ASN A 101 35.33 33.16 16.12
CA ASN A 101 34.83 32.90 14.78
C ASN A 101 34.95 31.39 14.50
N TYR A 102 33.89 30.74 14.06
CA TYR A 102 33.91 29.30 13.77
C TYR A 102 32.89 28.90 12.71
N VAL A 103 33.17 27.82 12.00
CA VAL A 103 32.24 27.22 11.04
C VAL A 103 31.14 26.52 11.84
N TRP A 104 29.91 27.01 11.72
CA TRP A 104 28.74 26.35 12.30
C TRP A 104 28.27 25.20 11.43
N HIS A 105 28.19 25.43 10.11
CA HIS A 105 27.70 24.45 9.17
C HIS A 105 28.43 24.54 7.82
N LEU A 106 28.59 23.41 7.16
CA LEU A 106 29.18 23.29 5.84
C LEU A 106 28.42 22.21 5.07
N GLU A 107 28.06 22.44 3.81
CA GLU A 107 27.36 21.46 2.97
C GLU A 107 27.61 21.71 1.48
N VAL A 108 27.08 20.85 0.60
CA VAL A 108 27.13 21.08 -0.85
C VAL A 108 26.20 22.25 -1.22
N LEU A 109 26.72 23.21 -1.99
CA LEU A 109 25.88 24.27 -2.55
C LEU A 109 25.07 23.70 -3.72
N LYS A 110 23.77 24.00 -3.73
CA LYS A 110 22.88 23.68 -4.85
C LYS A 110 23.45 24.27 -6.15
N PRO A 111 23.69 23.47 -7.21
CA PRO A 111 24.12 24.03 -8.48
C PRO A 111 22.96 24.77 -9.16
N ASN A 112 23.30 25.74 -9.99
CA ASN A 112 22.36 26.53 -10.77
C ASN A 112 21.61 25.66 -11.80
N LYS A 113 20.33 25.94 -12.05
CA LYS A 113 19.52 25.25 -13.06
C LYS A 113 20.18 25.35 -14.43
N THR A 114 20.70 26.53 -14.77
CA THR A 114 21.40 26.78 -16.04
C THR A 114 22.55 25.79 -16.30
N ASP A 115 23.39 25.55 -15.29
CA ASP A 115 24.54 24.64 -15.41
C ASP A 115 24.12 23.17 -15.45
N VAL A 116 23.11 22.80 -14.64
CA VAL A 116 22.59 21.43 -14.59
C VAL A 116 21.88 21.07 -15.89
N LEU A 117 21.03 21.94 -16.43
CA LEU A 117 20.35 21.68 -17.71
C LEU A 117 21.36 21.56 -18.85
N ALA A 118 22.38 22.43 -18.89
CA ALA A 118 23.47 22.28 -19.86
C ALA A 118 24.14 20.91 -19.75
N TYR A 119 24.39 20.40 -18.53
CA TYR A 119 24.99 19.08 -18.32
C TYR A 119 24.07 17.91 -18.71
N LEU A 120 22.83 17.93 -18.25
CA LEU A 120 21.84 16.87 -18.47
C LEU A 120 21.47 16.75 -19.95
N ASP A 121 21.29 17.89 -20.63
CA ASP A 121 20.86 17.96 -22.02
C ASP A 121 22.06 17.92 -23.01
N GLY A 122 23.28 17.72 -22.49
CA GLY A 122 24.47 17.43 -23.29
C GLY A 122 25.26 18.65 -23.80
N GLY A 123 24.89 19.86 -23.39
CA GLY A 123 25.63 21.11 -23.66
C GLY A 123 26.90 21.30 -22.81
N ALA A 124 27.05 20.57 -21.71
CA ALA A 124 28.22 20.60 -20.83
C ALA A 124 28.64 19.19 -20.38
N ALA A 125 29.94 19.02 -20.10
CA ALA A 125 30.51 17.73 -19.67
C ALA A 125 30.42 17.52 -18.14
N THR A 126 30.35 18.60 -17.36
CA THR A 126 30.39 18.58 -15.89
C THR A 126 29.59 19.75 -15.33
N VAL A 127 29.07 19.61 -14.11
CA VAL A 127 28.48 20.71 -13.34
C VAL A 127 29.52 21.24 -12.34
N PRO A 128 29.79 22.56 -12.29
CA PRO A 128 30.63 23.15 -11.25
C PRO A 128 30.12 22.82 -9.84
N ARG A 129 31.03 22.37 -8.96
CA ARG A 129 30.70 21.93 -7.61
C ARG A 129 31.27 22.89 -6.58
N TYR A 130 30.45 23.35 -5.65
CA TYR A 130 30.81 24.32 -4.60
C TYR A 130 30.30 23.83 -3.24
N ALA A 131 30.95 24.28 -2.17
CA ALA A 131 30.49 24.09 -0.79
C ALA A 131 29.88 25.39 -0.25
N ARG A 132 28.72 25.32 0.39
CA ARG A 132 28.15 26.38 1.23
C ARG A 132 28.79 26.29 2.62
N VAL A 133 29.29 27.40 3.15
CA VAL A 133 29.97 27.48 4.45
C VAL A 133 29.34 28.59 5.28
N VAL A 134 28.78 28.24 6.43
CA VAL A 134 28.15 29.17 7.36
C VAL A 134 29.06 29.38 8.56
N ILE A 135 29.46 30.65 8.79
CA ILE A 135 30.43 31.03 9.81
C ILE A 135 29.76 31.94 10.83
N ASN A 136 29.82 31.54 12.10
CA ASN A 136 29.54 32.43 13.22
C ASN A 136 30.78 33.30 13.43
N GLU A 137 30.68 34.61 13.22
CA GLU A 137 31.78 35.58 13.37
C GLU A 137 31.60 36.38 14.67
N GLY A 138 31.77 35.70 15.81
CA GLY A 138 31.57 36.27 17.15
C GLY A 138 32.66 37.24 17.61
N GLY A 139 33.87 37.12 17.05
CA GLY A 139 35.06 37.89 17.44
C GLY A 139 35.18 39.26 16.79
N ARG A 140 34.13 39.73 16.10
CA ARG A 140 34.09 41.04 15.43
C ARG A 140 33.59 42.13 16.35
N ASP A 141 33.95 43.38 16.05
CA ASP A 141 33.37 44.56 16.72
C ASP A 141 31.83 44.58 16.61
N VAL A 142 31.32 44.18 15.44
CA VAL A 142 29.89 43.90 15.21
C VAL A 142 29.77 42.42 14.84
N PRO A 143 29.44 41.54 15.80
CA PRO A 143 29.26 40.12 15.55
C PRO A 143 28.16 39.85 14.52
N ARG A 144 28.35 38.81 13.69
CA ARG A 144 27.36 38.38 12.69
C ARG A 144 27.46 36.88 12.38
N VAL A 145 26.46 36.36 11.70
CA VAL A 145 26.55 35.06 11.00
C VAL A 145 26.61 35.36 9.51
N ALA A 146 27.54 34.73 8.79
CA ALA A 146 27.73 34.96 7.37
C ALA A 146 27.85 33.65 6.60
N GLU A 147 27.28 33.65 5.40
CA GLU A 147 27.31 32.53 4.48
C GLU A 147 28.24 32.83 3.31
N TYR A 148 29.06 31.84 2.99
CA TYR A 148 30.02 31.87 1.91
C TYR A 148 29.84 30.65 1.02
N TYR A 149 30.33 30.73 -0.21
CA TYR A 149 30.55 29.56 -1.03
C TYR A 149 32.03 29.41 -1.40
N VAL A 150 32.50 28.17 -1.36
CA VAL A 150 33.89 27.78 -1.61
C VAL A 150 33.95 26.84 -2.79
N GLY A 151 34.76 27.17 -3.79
CA GLY A 151 35.00 26.29 -4.93
C GLY A 151 35.66 26.99 -6.12
N PRO A 152 35.75 26.31 -7.28
CA PRO A 152 35.22 24.97 -7.52
C PRO A 152 35.94 23.87 -6.71
N LEU A 153 35.26 22.74 -6.50
CA LEU A 153 35.79 21.51 -5.89
C LEU A 153 36.26 20.51 -6.95
N PRO A 154 37.26 19.63 -6.66
CA PRO A 154 38.02 19.55 -5.40
C PRO A 154 38.91 20.78 -5.17
N VAL A 155 39.29 21.03 -3.92
CA VAL A 155 40.06 22.22 -3.53
C VAL A 155 41.41 22.27 -4.27
N ASP A 156 41.67 23.39 -4.93
CA ASP A 156 42.91 23.69 -5.62
C ASP A 156 43.35 25.12 -5.30
N ASN A 157 44.61 25.29 -4.87
CA ASN A 157 45.13 26.57 -4.39
C ASN A 157 45.21 27.67 -5.45
N THR A 158 45.04 27.36 -6.75
CA THR A 158 45.10 28.33 -7.84
C THR A 158 43.73 28.75 -8.35
N THR A 159 42.72 27.89 -8.21
CA THR A 159 41.37 28.09 -8.77
C THR A 159 40.29 28.23 -7.72
N THR A 160 40.40 27.55 -6.57
CA THR A 160 39.41 27.61 -5.49
C THR A 160 39.42 28.98 -4.82
N LYS A 161 38.22 29.55 -4.67
CA LYS A 161 37.98 30.85 -4.04
C LYS A 161 36.88 30.71 -2.99
N ILE A 162 36.84 31.69 -2.09
CA ILE A 162 35.70 31.95 -1.21
C ILE A 162 35.09 33.28 -1.57
N GLN A 163 33.77 33.31 -1.61
CA GLN A 163 33.00 34.50 -1.89
C GLN A 163 31.77 34.52 -0.98
N PRO A 164 31.30 35.70 -0.56
CA PRO A 164 29.99 35.82 0.10
C PRO A 164 28.90 35.22 -0.79
N LEU A 165 27.95 34.49 -0.20
CA LEU A 165 26.87 33.82 -0.92
C LEU A 165 25.71 34.77 -1.30
N ASP A 166 26.01 36.01 -1.68
CA ASP A 166 25.00 37.07 -1.82
C ASP A 166 24.03 36.82 -2.98
N PHE A 167 24.41 36.06 -4.01
CA PHE A 167 23.62 35.95 -5.23
C PHE A 167 22.25 35.28 -5.03
N MET A 168 22.09 34.43 -4.02
CA MET A 168 20.84 33.71 -3.73
C MET A 168 20.02 34.34 -2.60
N TYR A 169 20.51 35.43 -1.99
CA TYR A 169 19.87 36.09 -0.86
C TYR A 169 19.48 37.52 -1.22
N ASN A 170 18.18 37.80 -1.15
CA ASN A 170 17.61 39.09 -1.49
C ASN A 170 17.32 39.96 -0.24
N GLY A 171 17.67 39.49 0.94
CA GLY A 171 17.53 40.19 2.22
C GLY A 171 18.37 41.46 2.31
N VAL A 172 17.99 42.36 3.23
CA VAL A 172 18.64 43.68 3.39
C VAL A 172 20.14 43.62 3.75
N ASN A 173 20.61 42.49 4.27
CA ASN A 173 21.99 42.27 4.73
C ASN A 173 22.76 41.26 3.86
N GLY A 174 22.24 40.90 2.67
CA GLY A 174 22.83 39.88 1.79
C GLY A 174 22.94 38.52 2.47
N ALA A 175 24.06 37.84 2.26
CA ALA A 175 24.39 36.54 2.83
C ALA A 175 24.77 36.58 4.32
N SER A 176 24.20 37.49 5.11
CA SER A 176 24.51 37.59 6.53
C SER A 176 23.35 38.09 7.37
N ILE A 177 23.35 37.70 8.64
CA ILE A 177 22.44 38.19 9.66
C ILE A 177 23.23 38.64 10.89
N LEU A 178 22.64 39.52 11.70
CA LEU A 178 23.25 39.91 12.97
C LEU A 178 23.26 38.73 13.95
N PHE A 179 24.27 38.71 14.83
CA PHE A 179 24.65 37.52 15.60
C PHE A 179 23.57 36.98 16.55
N ASN A 180 22.63 37.80 17.01
CA ASN A 180 21.56 37.32 17.89
C ASN A 180 20.53 36.45 17.15
N GLY A 181 20.45 36.55 15.82
CA GLY A 181 19.57 35.72 15.00
C GLY A 181 20.10 34.32 14.70
N ARG A 182 21.31 33.98 15.20
CA ARG A 182 21.97 32.70 14.90
C ARG A 182 21.24 31.48 15.48
N TYR A 183 21.69 30.31 15.06
CA TYR A 183 21.25 29.03 15.60
C TYR A 183 21.64 28.83 17.08
N VAL A 184 20.83 28.09 17.84
CA VAL A 184 21.16 27.72 19.23
C VAL A 184 22.11 26.52 19.24
N ASP A 185 23.39 26.81 19.01
CA ASP A 185 24.48 25.84 19.02
C ASP A 185 25.13 25.67 20.41
N THR A 186 26.16 24.83 20.49
CA THR A 186 26.84 24.52 21.75
C THR A 186 27.42 25.76 22.45
N PRO A 187 28.17 26.67 21.77
CA PRO A 187 28.64 27.90 22.40
C PRO A 187 27.51 28.78 22.95
N ARG A 188 26.36 28.87 22.25
CA ARG A 188 25.19 29.60 22.76
C ARG A 188 24.59 28.94 24.00
N ARG A 189 24.38 27.61 23.98
CA ARG A 189 23.86 26.87 25.14
C ARG A 189 24.75 27.01 26.38
N ASN A 190 26.07 26.85 26.21
CA ASN A 190 27.05 26.96 27.29
C ASN A 190 27.06 28.35 27.96
N GLY A 191 26.62 29.40 27.26
CA GLY A 191 26.46 30.73 27.85
C GLY A 191 25.12 30.95 28.56
N VAL A 192 24.04 30.36 28.06
CA VAL A 192 22.68 30.61 28.57
C VAL A 192 22.32 29.72 29.75
N ASP A 193 22.59 28.42 29.69
CA ASP A 193 22.15 27.49 30.74
C ASP A 193 22.68 27.87 32.15
N PRO A 194 23.98 28.19 32.34
CA PRO A 194 24.48 28.61 33.65
C PRO A 194 23.83 29.90 34.16
N PHE A 195 23.49 30.82 33.25
CA PHE A 195 22.80 32.06 33.59
C PHE A 195 21.38 31.78 34.10
N VAL A 196 20.63 30.91 33.41
CA VAL A 196 19.27 30.50 33.80
C VAL A 196 19.29 29.71 35.11
N ALA A 197 20.20 28.74 35.22
CA ALA A 197 20.39 27.93 36.41
C ALA A 197 20.60 28.78 37.67
N LYS A 198 21.37 29.87 37.57
CA LYS A 198 21.67 30.77 38.69
C LYS A 198 20.41 31.34 39.33
N PHE A 199 19.59 32.08 38.58
CA PHE A 199 18.41 32.73 39.17
C PHE A 199 17.28 31.75 39.43
N MET A 200 17.16 30.66 38.66
CA MET A 200 16.18 29.60 38.94
C MET A 200 16.49 28.87 40.24
N SER A 201 17.77 28.63 40.55
CA SER A 201 18.21 28.07 41.83
C SER A 201 17.84 28.96 43.02
N GLU A 202 17.91 30.29 42.84
CA GLU A 202 17.56 31.28 43.87
C GLU A 202 16.06 31.28 44.19
N ILE A 203 15.19 30.77 43.31
CA ILE A 203 13.74 30.66 43.53
C ILE A 203 13.25 29.22 43.60
N ALA A 204 14.15 28.24 43.76
CA ALA A 204 13.78 26.83 43.74
C ALA A 204 12.82 26.43 44.88
N ASP A 205 12.90 27.08 46.04
CA ASP A 205 11.91 26.93 47.13
C ASP A 205 10.51 27.39 46.70
N ILE A 206 10.44 28.50 45.96
CA ILE A 206 9.19 29.05 45.41
C ILE A 206 8.65 28.12 44.31
N THR A 207 9.48 27.68 43.36
CA THR A 207 9.01 26.81 42.26
C THR A 207 8.60 25.43 42.76
N ASN A 208 9.28 24.86 43.76
CA ASN A 208 8.82 23.62 44.39
C ASN A 208 7.46 23.81 45.09
N ASP A 209 7.21 24.96 45.72
CA ASP A 209 5.92 25.25 46.37
C ASP A 209 4.77 25.54 45.37
N LEU A 210 5.09 26.15 44.22
CA LEU A 210 4.09 26.59 43.23
C LEU A 210 3.80 25.58 42.12
N VAL A 211 4.82 24.86 41.64
CA VAL A 211 4.73 23.98 40.46
C VAL A 211 5.36 22.60 40.67
N ASP A 212 5.86 22.32 41.88
CA ASP A 212 6.39 21.01 42.30
C ASP A 212 7.55 20.50 41.43
N PHE A 213 8.42 21.43 41.01
CA PHE A 213 9.72 21.14 40.41
C PHE A 213 10.71 22.30 40.60
N ALA A 214 11.98 22.06 40.26
CA ALA A 214 13.04 23.07 40.26
C ALA A 214 14.02 22.87 39.09
N TYR A 215 14.72 23.95 38.73
CA TYR A 215 15.73 23.97 37.68
C TYR A 215 17.06 24.48 38.23
N TYR A 216 18.10 23.64 38.19
CA TYR A 216 19.46 23.94 38.63
C TYR A 216 20.47 23.90 37.48
N GLY A 217 20.00 23.81 36.23
CA GLY A 217 20.80 23.58 35.02
C GLY A 217 20.39 22.27 34.32
N GLU A 218 20.55 22.19 33.00
CA GLU A 218 20.07 21.07 32.18
C GLU A 218 20.63 19.71 32.66
N ASP A 219 21.95 19.69 32.93
CA ASP A 219 22.71 18.51 33.35
C ASP A 219 22.80 18.32 34.87
N ASP A 220 22.24 19.23 35.68
CA ASP A 220 22.25 19.09 37.14
C ASP A 220 21.25 18.00 37.57
N ASN A 221 21.73 17.06 38.39
CA ASN A 221 20.95 15.92 38.86
C ASN A 221 19.79 16.27 39.82
N ARG A 222 19.76 17.50 40.36
CA ARG A 222 18.64 18.03 41.15
C ARG A 222 17.54 18.63 40.29
N THR A 223 17.79 18.86 39.01
CA THR A 223 16.81 19.45 38.09
C THR A 223 15.67 18.47 37.81
N THR A 224 14.46 18.88 38.20
CA THR A 224 13.19 18.16 37.98
C THR A 224 12.28 18.86 36.97
N ALA A 225 12.75 19.99 36.41
CA ALA A 225 12.11 20.72 35.34
C ALA A 225 12.85 20.55 34.01
N GLU A 226 12.17 20.85 32.91
CA GLU A 226 12.74 20.93 31.57
C GLU A 226 12.27 22.23 30.92
N THR A 227 13.08 22.83 30.06
CA THR A 227 12.78 24.10 29.41
C THR A 227 13.34 24.12 28.00
N PHE A 228 12.68 24.89 27.13
CA PHE A 228 13.09 25.08 25.75
C PHE A 228 13.15 26.58 25.43
N TYR A 229 13.71 26.92 24.26
CA TYR A 229 13.66 28.27 23.74
C TYR A 229 12.37 28.44 22.93
N ASP A 230 11.65 29.53 23.19
CA ASP A 230 10.70 30.03 22.21
C ASP A 230 11.44 30.61 20.99
N ASN A 231 10.85 30.51 19.82
CA ASN A 231 11.35 31.14 18.61
C ASN A 231 10.22 31.92 17.92
N PRO A 232 10.50 33.12 17.38
CA PRO A 232 11.80 33.77 17.24
C PRO A 232 12.43 34.27 18.57
N THR A 233 13.75 34.10 18.73
CA THR A 233 14.53 34.68 19.85
C THR A 233 15.09 36.07 19.55
N SER A 234 14.88 36.58 18.34
CA SER A 234 15.25 37.92 17.88
C SER A 234 14.34 38.31 16.73
N THR A 235 14.04 39.59 16.55
CA THR A 235 13.19 40.05 15.43
C THR A 235 13.99 40.67 14.29
N ASP A 236 15.07 41.37 14.61
CA ASP A 236 15.95 42.08 13.68
C ASP A 236 17.43 41.67 13.80
N GLY A 237 17.75 40.77 14.73
CA GLY A 237 19.11 40.32 15.05
C GLY A 237 19.91 41.28 15.95
N THR A 238 19.40 42.45 16.30
CA THR A 238 20.10 43.43 17.18
C THR A 238 19.99 43.07 18.65
N THR A 239 18.85 42.48 19.05
CA THR A 239 18.60 42.03 20.42
C THR A 239 18.26 40.54 20.44
N GLY A 240 18.73 39.81 21.45
CA GLY A 240 18.36 38.41 21.68
C GLY A 240 17.44 38.32 22.89
N ILE A 241 16.14 38.15 22.67
CA ILE A 241 15.14 37.98 23.73
C ILE A 241 14.59 36.57 23.65
N ALA A 242 14.87 35.74 24.66
CA ALA A 242 14.29 34.40 24.74
C ALA A 242 13.17 34.34 25.77
N TRP A 243 12.08 33.67 25.40
CA TRP A 243 11.07 33.19 26.34
C TRP A 243 11.32 31.71 26.63
N MET A 244 11.19 31.35 27.90
CA MET A 244 11.49 30.02 28.43
C MET A 244 10.29 29.50 29.23
N PRO A 245 9.47 28.62 28.65
CA PRO A 245 8.47 27.85 29.39
C PRO A 245 9.13 26.73 30.22
N PHE A 246 8.66 26.52 31.44
CA PHE A 246 9.11 25.40 32.27
C PHE A 246 8.08 24.27 32.31
N TYR A 247 8.55 23.05 32.12
CA TYR A 247 7.77 21.80 32.12
C TYR A 247 8.27 20.88 33.22
N ARG A 248 7.44 19.91 33.64
CA ARG A 248 7.93 18.82 34.49
C ARG A 248 8.78 17.85 33.64
N LYS A 249 10.03 17.61 34.04
CA LYS A 249 10.96 16.69 33.39
C LYS A 249 10.38 15.27 33.30
N GLY A 250 10.71 14.52 32.25
CA GLY A 250 10.32 13.11 32.07
C GLY A 250 9.86 12.83 30.64
N LEU A 251 9.00 11.82 30.44
CA LEU A 251 8.48 11.51 29.11
C LEU A 251 7.69 12.70 28.54
N ALA A 252 7.93 13.01 27.25
CA ALA A 252 7.22 14.00 26.46
C ALA A 252 6.91 15.32 27.22
N PRO A 253 7.95 16.08 27.61
CA PRO A 253 7.82 17.27 28.44
C PRO A 253 6.84 18.30 27.88
N TYR A 254 6.74 18.46 26.56
CA TYR A 254 5.76 19.32 25.86
C TYR A 254 4.30 19.07 26.28
N GLY A 255 3.98 17.86 26.77
CA GLY A 255 2.68 17.48 27.28
C GLY A 255 2.46 17.76 28.78
N LYS A 256 3.43 18.35 29.50
CA LYS A 256 3.32 18.67 30.95
C LYS A 256 3.67 20.13 31.25
N PRO A 257 3.00 21.10 30.61
CA PRO A 257 3.26 22.53 30.80
C PRO A 257 2.95 22.97 32.22
N SER A 258 3.77 23.87 32.75
CA SER A 258 3.44 24.67 33.93
C SER A 258 2.95 26.05 33.54
N ASN A 259 2.43 26.79 34.53
CA ASN A 259 2.04 28.18 34.37
C ASN A 259 3.20 29.16 34.67
N LEU A 260 4.46 28.71 34.53
CA LEU A 260 5.68 29.50 34.78
C LEU A 260 6.46 29.72 33.48
N TYR A 261 6.75 30.99 33.20
CA TYR A 261 7.49 31.44 32.04
C TYR A 261 8.54 32.46 32.45
N VAL A 262 9.71 32.45 31.81
CA VAL A 262 10.78 33.41 32.07
C VAL A 262 11.21 34.08 30.78
N SER A 263 11.44 35.39 30.81
CA SER A 263 12.08 36.11 29.72
C SER A 263 13.48 36.55 30.10
N ILE A 264 14.44 36.28 29.21
CA ILE A 264 15.84 36.67 29.38
C ILE A 264 16.32 37.48 28.16
N ASP A 265 17.21 38.43 28.44
CA ASP A 265 17.99 39.14 27.44
C ASP A 265 19.35 38.44 27.32
N ILE A 266 19.56 37.84 26.15
CA ILE A 266 20.74 37.08 25.75
C ILE A 266 21.47 37.79 24.60
N SER A 267 21.38 39.13 24.54
CA SER A 267 22.00 39.93 23.50
C SER A 267 23.52 39.92 23.56
N GLY A 268 24.16 39.80 22.40
CA GLY A 268 25.61 39.86 22.25
C GLY A 268 26.33 38.53 22.51
N THR A 269 27.65 38.63 22.61
CA THR A 269 28.59 37.50 22.69
C THR A 269 29.11 37.25 24.11
N ASP A 270 28.86 38.14 25.06
CA ASP A 270 29.32 38.03 26.46
C ASP A 270 28.17 37.62 27.39
N PRO A 271 28.15 36.35 27.86
CA PRO A 271 27.10 35.86 28.76
C PRO A 271 27.03 36.59 30.11
N SER A 272 28.10 37.28 30.54
CA SER A 272 28.09 38.05 31.79
C SER A 272 27.17 39.28 31.74
N LEU A 273 26.80 39.71 30.52
CA LEU A 273 25.88 40.82 30.27
C LEU A 273 24.42 40.39 30.16
N TYR A 274 24.13 39.08 30.21
CA TYR A 274 22.76 38.57 30.13
C TYR A 274 21.94 39.02 31.34
N LYS A 275 20.64 39.21 31.12
CA LYS A 275 19.74 39.78 32.13
C LYS A 275 18.42 39.03 32.18
N LEU A 276 17.91 38.84 33.40
CA LEU A 276 16.53 38.47 33.62
C LEU A 276 15.67 39.69 33.28
N ARG A 277 14.67 39.53 32.42
CA ARG A 277 13.74 40.61 32.08
C ARG A 277 12.50 40.56 32.96
N MET A 278 11.93 39.36 33.11
CA MET A 278 10.76 39.12 33.94
C MET A 278 10.52 37.62 34.13
N ILE A 279 9.81 37.32 35.21
CA ILE A 279 9.17 36.04 35.50
C ILE A 279 7.66 36.27 35.32
N VAL A 280 6.97 35.36 34.63
CA VAL A 280 5.52 35.37 34.49
C VAL A 280 4.98 34.09 35.10
N TYR A 281 4.13 34.23 36.10
CA TYR A 281 3.42 33.10 36.71
C TYR A 281 1.95 33.43 36.86
N ASP A 282 1.08 32.54 36.39
CA ASP A 282 -0.36 32.75 36.38
C ASP A 282 -0.78 34.08 35.69
N LEU A 283 -0.07 34.42 34.61
CA LEU A 283 -0.18 35.67 33.84
C LEU A 283 0.14 36.96 34.64
N VAL A 284 0.66 36.85 35.87
CA VAL A 284 1.19 37.96 36.65
C VAL A 284 2.67 38.14 36.34
N ILE A 285 3.07 39.37 36.05
CA ILE A 285 4.45 39.73 35.69
C ILE A 285 5.20 40.19 36.94
N TYR A 286 6.40 39.63 37.13
CA TYR A 286 7.36 40.02 38.16
C TYR A 286 8.68 40.40 37.47
N LYS A 287 9.21 41.58 37.75
CA LYS A 287 10.38 42.12 37.01
C LYS A 287 11.72 41.63 37.55
N SER A 288 11.74 41.02 38.74
CA SER A 288 12.95 40.46 39.32
C SER A 288 12.64 39.27 40.26
N VAL A 289 13.70 38.56 40.65
CA VAL A 289 13.64 37.49 41.65
C VAL A 289 13.13 38.03 43.00
N GLU A 290 13.56 39.22 43.40
CA GLU A 290 13.14 39.88 44.64
C GLU A 290 11.64 40.17 44.63
N GLU A 291 11.11 40.74 43.55
CA GLU A 291 9.67 41.04 43.43
C GLU A 291 8.83 39.75 43.51
N PHE A 292 9.27 38.69 42.83
CA PHE A 292 8.58 37.39 42.88
C PHE A 292 8.61 36.78 44.28
N ARG A 293 9.77 36.84 44.95
CA ARG A 293 9.95 36.35 46.32
C ARG A 293 9.14 37.14 47.34
N GLU A 294 9.10 38.47 47.23
CA GLU A 294 8.28 39.33 48.10
C GLU A 294 6.80 39.01 47.96
N ALA A 295 6.32 38.83 46.73
CA ALA A 295 4.93 38.46 46.47
C ALA A 295 4.59 37.07 47.04
N TRP A 296 5.48 36.09 46.87
CA TRP A 296 5.32 34.74 47.44
C TRP A 296 5.28 34.77 48.96
N THR A 297 6.26 35.43 49.59
CA THR A 297 6.36 35.55 51.06
C THR A 297 5.16 36.26 51.66
N ALA A 298 4.59 37.24 50.94
CA ALA A 298 3.38 37.95 51.35
C ALA A 298 2.08 37.16 51.10
N GLY A 299 2.13 35.94 50.55
CA GLY A 299 0.95 35.14 50.22
C GLY A 299 0.09 35.73 49.09
N LYS A 300 0.68 36.55 48.22
CA LYS A 300 -0.03 37.25 47.12
C LYS A 300 -0.04 36.48 45.80
N ILE A 301 0.67 35.34 45.73
CA ILE A 301 0.72 34.51 44.54
C ILE A 301 -0.38 33.45 44.62
N ASN A 302 -1.22 33.40 43.57
CA ASN A 302 -2.24 32.37 43.43
C ASN A 302 -1.60 31.03 43.04
N LYS A 303 -1.77 29.99 43.86
CA LYS A 303 -1.19 28.68 43.55
C LYS A 303 -2.04 27.95 42.52
N THR A 304 -1.45 27.59 41.38
CA THR A 304 -2.11 26.77 40.36
C THR A 304 -1.75 25.29 40.53
N PRO A 305 -2.65 24.34 40.22
CA PRO A 305 -2.30 22.91 40.23
C PRO A 305 -1.01 22.60 39.46
N ALA A 306 -0.12 21.81 40.06
CA ALA A 306 1.15 21.43 39.43
C ALA A 306 0.91 20.56 38.17
N PRO A 307 1.86 20.54 37.22
CA PRO A 307 1.77 19.63 36.08
C PRO A 307 1.76 18.16 36.55
N PRO A 308 1.08 17.25 35.82
CA PRO A 308 0.91 15.87 36.26
C PRO A 308 2.26 15.18 36.47
N ALA A 309 2.42 14.47 37.59
CA ALA A 309 3.59 13.64 37.85
C ALA A 309 3.51 12.27 37.18
N ASP A 310 2.29 11.76 36.96
CA ASP A 310 2.04 10.55 36.18
C ASP A 310 2.24 10.84 34.70
N ASP A 311 3.07 10.04 34.03
CA ASP A 311 3.34 10.14 32.58
C ASP A 311 2.66 9.02 31.77
N SER A 312 1.82 8.19 32.41
CA SER A 312 1.16 7.06 31.75
C SER A 312 0.27 7.48 30.58
N PHE A 313 -0.41 8.63 30.69
CA PHE A 313 -1.27 9.18 29.62
C PHE A 313 -0.49 9.65 28.38
N LEU A 314 0.83 9.80 28.49
CA LEU A 314 1.73 10.15 27.39
C LEU A 314 2.31 8.92 26.69
N ARG A 315 2.05 7.71 27.19
CA ARG A 315 2.55 6.47 26.57
C ARG A 315 1.59 5.95 25.51
N LYS A 316 2.15 5.33 24.48
CA LYS A 316 1.40 4.54 23.48
C LYS A 316 1.22 3.07 23.88
N ASP A 317 1.39 2.75 25.17
CA ASP A 317 1.15 1.40 25.66
C ASP A 317 -0.31 1.01 25.40
N ARG A 318 -0.54 -0.24 24.98
CA ARG A 318 -1.91 -0.72 24.81
C ARG A 318 -2.63 -0.68 26.16
N VAL A 319 -3.74 0.07 26.21
CA VAL A 319 -4.62 0.14 27.37
C VAL A 319 -5.79 -0.84 27.23
N GLY A 320 -6.17 -1.50 28.33
CA GLY A 320 -7.34 -2.37 28.42
C GLY A 320 -7.07 -3.86 28.18
N ASP A 321 -7.67 -4.71 29.02
CA ASP A 321 -7.38 -6.15 29.07
C ASP A 321 -7.97 -6.93 27.88
N LYS A 322 -8.96 -6.36 27.17
CA LYS A 322 -9.67 -7.05 26.08
C LYS A 322 -9.28 -6.47 24.73
N LEU A 323 -8.95 -7.36 23.79
CA LEU A 323 -8.81 -7.01 22.38
C LEU A 323 -10.17 -6.62 21.81
N ARG A 324 -10.17 -5.70 20.84
CA ARG A 324 -11.34 -5.50 19.98
C ARG A 324 -11.59 -6.79 19.21
N LYS A 325 -12.85 -7.05 18.85
CA LYS A 325 -13.22 -8.25 18.09
C LYS A 325 -12.36 -8.32 16.81
N LEU A 326 -11.66 -9.44 16.60
CA LEU A 326 -10.76 -9.73 15.46
C LEU A 326 -9.38 -9.04 15.48
N GLU A 327 -9.04 -8.28 16.52
CA GLU A 327 -7.74 -7.58 16.64
C GLU A 327 -6.58 -8.53 16.99
N ASP A 328 -6.86 -9.80 17.29
CA ASP A 328 -5.87 -10.87 17.38
C ASP A 328 -5.28 -11.27 16.00
N ARG A 329 -5.79 -10.68 14.92
CA ARG A 329 -5.35 -10.90 13.53
C ARG A 329 -4.54 -9.71 13.03
N MET A 330 -3.53 -10.00 12.22
CA MET A 330 -2.73 -8.95 11.56
C MET A 330 -3.62 -8.11 10.62
N ALA A 331 -3.42 -6.80 10.64
CA ALA A 331 -4.08 -5.88 9.71
C ALA A 331 -3.69 -6.19 8.24
N PRO A 332 -4.52 -5.80 7.26
CA PRO A 332 -4.19 -5.95 5.85
C PRO A 332 -2.81 -5.35 5.52
N THR A 333 -2.03 -6.06 4.69
CA THR A 333 -0.69 -5.63 4.27
C THR A 333 -0.57 -5.74 2.76
N MET A 334 0.12 -4.77 2.16
CA MET A 334 0.42 -4.77 0.73
C MET A 334 1.56 -5.74 0.42
N VAL A 335 1.43 -6.47 -0.69
CA VAL A 335 2.43 -7.41 -1.20
C VAL A 335 2.69 -7.17 -2.68
N GLU A 336 3.96 -7.23 -3.07
CA GLU A 336 4.41 -7.15 -4.47
C GLU A 336 4.58 -8.57 -5.03
N LEU A 337 3.52 -9.12 -5.65
CA LEU A 337 3.48 -10.53 -6.06
C LEU A 337 4.54 -10.90 -7.10
N GLU A 338 4.80 -10.00 -8.04
CA GLU A 338 5.85 -10.13 -9.08
C GLU A 338 7.07 -9.24 -8.79
N GLY A 339 7.17 -8.73 -7.57
CA GLY A 339 8.27 -7.86 -7.15
C GLY A 339 8.10 -6.42 -7.59
N LYS A 340 9.21 -5.69 -7.52
CA LYS A 340 9.24 -4.24 -7.72
C LYS A 340 9.10 -3.90 -9.20
N ARG A 341 8.11 -3.08 -9.53
CA ARG A 341 7.91 -2.52 -10.88
C ARG A 341 8.61 -1.16 -11.07
N TYR A 342 9.53 -0.85 -10.16
CA TYR A 342 10.42 0.30 -10.23
C TYR A 342 11.86 -0.17 -10.08
N ALA A 343 12.78 0.56 -10.69
CA ALA A 343 14.21 0.29 -10.65
C ALA A 343 14.94 1.46 -10.00
N VAL A 344 16.02 1.15 -9.29
CA VAL A 344 16.83 2.14 -8.58
C VAL A 344 18.31 2.04 -8.94
N ASP A 345 18.95 3.19 -9.11
CA ASP A 345 20.40 3.38 -9.09
C ASP A 345 20.78 3.99 -7.75
N THR A 346 21.31 3.19 -6.84
CA THR A 346 21.69 3.64 -5.49
C THR A 346 22.88 4.60 -5.50
N GLU A 347 23.79 4.49 -6.47
CA GLU A 347 25.01 5.32 -6.54
C GLU A 347 24.65 6.74 -6.99
N ASN A 348 23.81 6.85 -8.02
CA ASN A 348 23.35 8.14 -8.53
C ASN A 348 22.02 8.61 -7.92
N ARG A 349 21.45 7.87 -6.97
CA ARG A 349 20.17 8.22 -6.32
C ARG A 349 19.07 8.51 -7.33
N TYR A 350 18.96 7.66 -8.34
CA TYR A 350 18.08 7.81 -9.49
C TYR A 350 17.05 6.68 -9.52
N VAL A 351 15.83 7.00 -9.94
CA VAL A 351 14.67 6.09 -9.91
C VAL A 351 13.99 6.08 -11.27
N GLU A 352 13.54 4.90 -11.70
CA GLU A 352 12.67 4.72 -12.86
C GLU A 352 11.41 3.93 -12.49
N TYR A 353 10.25 4.38 -12.96
CA TYR A 353 8.96 3.76 -12.66
C TYR A 353 7.93 4.03 -13.77
N LEU A 354 7.61 3.02 -14.58
CA LEU A 354 6.47 3.05 -15.53
C LEU A 354 6.35 4.36 -16.34
N GLY A 355 7.46 4.83 -16.92
CA GLY A 355 7.54 6.07 -17.68
C GLY A 355 8.09 7.26 -16.89
N TRP A 356 8.08 7.20 -15.56
CA TRP A 356 8.77 8.18 -14.72
C TRP A 356 10.26 7.91 -14.63
N SER A 357 11.03 9.00 -14.57
CA SER A 357 12.41 8.97 -14.11
C SER A 357 12.78 10.26 -13.39
N PHE A 358 13.59 10.18 -12.34
CA PHE A 358 14.07 11.36 -11.61
C PHE A 358 15.33 11.06 -10.79
N TYR A 359 16.11 12.11 -10.53
CA TYR A 359 17.18 12.11 -9.54
C TYR A 359 16.64 12.58 -8.19
N THR A 360 17.30 12.15 -7.12
CA THR A 360 17.04 12.67 -5.78
C THR A 360 18.29 13.32 -5.20
N ARG A 361 18.06 14.36 -4.39
CA ARG A 361 19.03 15.01 -3.51
C ARG A 361 18.55 14.86 -2.08
N PHE A 362 19.47 14.88 -1.12
CA PHE A 362 19.14 15.02 0.29
C PHE A 362 20.03 16.10 0.92
N ASP A 363 19.48 16.95 1.78
CA ASP A 363 20.25 17.92 2.56
C ASP A 363 19.76 18.06 4.01
N ARG A 364 20.48 18.88 4.78
CA ARG A 364 20.22 19.13 6.20
C ARG A 364 18.91 19.89 6.42
N ASP A 365 18.61 20.83 5.54
CA ASP A 365 17.58 21.85 5.73
C ASP A 365 16.17 21.28 5.51
N VAL A 366 15.95 20.53 4.43
CA VAL A 366 14.61 20.08 4.00
C VAL A 366 14.51 18.58 3.71
N GLY A 367 15.65 17.89 3.59
CA GLY A 367 15.69 16.44 3.33
C GLY A 367 15.59 16.12 1.85
N VAL A 368 14.75 15.15 1.47
CA VAL A 368 14.66 14.65 0.10
C VAL A 368 14.05 15.68 -0.86
N GLN A 369 14.67 15.82 -2.03
CA GLN A 369 14.27 16.70 -3.14
C GLN A 369 14.41 15.95 -4.45
N PHE A 370 13.65 16.34 -5.47
CA PHE A 370 13.55 15.64 -6.75
C PHE A 370 13.97 16.54 -7.89
N TYR A 371 14.75 16.00 -8.83
CA TYR A 371 15.28 16.74 -9.96
C TYR A 371 15.15 15.99 -11.28
N ASP A 372 15.03 16.74 -12.38
CA ASP A 372 14.88 16.21 -13.75
C ASP A 372 13.73 15.19 -13.84
N ILE A 373 12.58 15.55 -13.26
CA ILE A 373 11.40 14.69 -13.21
C ILE A 373 10.81 14.60 -14.61
N LYS A 374 10.94 13.42 -15.20
CA LYS A 374 10.48 13.13 -16.56
C LYS A 374 9.34 12.13 -16.54
N PHE A 375 8.39 12.31 -17.45
CA PHE A 375 7.36 11.33 -17.77
C PHE A 375 7.41 10.99 -19.26
N LYS A 376 7.52 9.70 -19.57
CA LYS A 376 7.67 9.16 -20.94
C LYS A 376 8.80 9.85 -21.73
N GLY A 377 9.91 10.14 -21.04
CA GLY A 377 11.12 10.72 -21.62
C GLY A 377 11.11 12.25 -21.78
N GLU A 378 9.98 12.92 -21.53
CA GLU A 378 9.87 14.37 -21.54
C GLU A 378 9.94 14.92 -20.10
N ARG A 379 10.70 16.00 -19.88
CA ARG A 379 10.77 16.67 -18.58
C ARG A 379 9.42 17.33 -18.28
N ILE A 380 8.93 17.14 -17.05
CA ILE A 380 7.72 17.77 -16.52
C ILE A 380 8.12 18.86 -15.54
N MET A 381 9.04 18.55 -14.63
CA MET A 381 9.59 19.49 -13.67
C MET A 381 11.11 19.37 -13.62
N TYR A 382 11.80 20.50 -13.55
CA TYR A 382 13.22 20.52 -13.21
C TYR A 382 13.42 20.18 -11.74
N GLU A 383 12.58 20.70 -10.85
CA GLU A 383 12.71 20.55 -9.40
C GLU A 383 11.34 20.41 -8.72
N LEU A 384 11.24 19.47 -7.77
CA LEU A 384 10.19 19.43 -6.75
C LEU A 384 10.83 19.27 -5.37
N SER A 385 10.60 20.23 -4.47
CA SER A 385 11.26 20.24 -3.15
C SER A 385 10.41 20.90 -2.07
N LEU A 386 10.45 20.35 -0.85
CA LEU A 386 10.05 21.08 0.36
C LEU A 386 10.96 22.28 0.55
N GLN A 387 10.40 23.41 0.96
CA GLN A 387 11.12 24.67 1.13
C GLN A 387 11.21 25.10 2.59
N ASP A 388 10.12 24.91 3.34
CA ASP A 388 10.04 25.09 4.79
C ASP A 388 8.75 24.47 5.34
N ALA A 389 8.69 24.26 6.64
CA ALA A 389 7.48 23.92 7.38
C ALA A 389 7.35 24.87 8.57
N ILE A 390 6.21 25.53 8.72
CA ILE A 390 5.99 26.49 9.80
C ILE A 390 4.87 26.05 10.72
N ALA A 391 5.00 26.37 12.00
CA ALA A 391 3.96 26.19 13.01
C ALA A 391 3.76 27.49 13.78
N GLN A 392 2.63 28.17 13.57
CA GLN A 392 2.27 29.35 14.35
C GLN A 392 1.25 29.01 15.43
N TYR A 393 1.62 29.30 16.67
CA TYR A 393 0.73 29.12 17.82
C TYR A 393 -0.05 30.40 18.14
N ALA A 394 -1.11 30.22 18.92
CA ALA A 394 -1.85 31.30 19.54
C ALA A 394 -2.21 30.95 20.99
N GLY A 395 -2.07 31.93 21.88
CA GLY A 395 -2.45 31.79 23.28
C GLY A 395 -2.46 33.13 24.01
N ASN A 396 -2.80 33.11 25.30
CA ASN A 396 -2.83 34.28 26.18
C ASN A 396 -1.57 34.46 27.04
N ASN A 397 -0.68 33.48 27.05
CA ASN A 397 0.59 33.51 27.79
C ASN A 397 1.73 33.87 26.83
N PRO A 398 2.85 34.40 27.35
CA PRO A 398 3.92 34.91 26.50
C PRO A 398 4.55 33.87 25.59
N TYR A 399 4.57 32.60 25.97
CA TYR A 399 5.12 31.53 25.15
C TYR A 399 4.22 31.26 23.94
N GLN A 400 2.99 30.79 24.15
CA GLN A 400 2.09 30.44 23.04
C GLN A 400 1.69 31.64 22.17
N ALA A 401 1.68 32.85 22.73
CA ALA A 401 1.44 34.08 21.95
C ALA A 401 2.65 34.49 21.09
N GLY A 402 3.86 34.06 21.47
CA GLY A 402 5.15 34.39 20.85
C GLY A 402 5.62 33.35 19.83
N THR A 403 5.21 32.09 19.98
CA THR A 403 5.76 30.98 19.19
C THR A 403 5.34 30.99 17.73
N ALA A 404 6.35 31.06 16.86
CA ALA A 404 6.23 30.98 15.41
C ALA A 404 7.45 30.24 14.83
N TYR A 405 7.34 28.92 14.71
CA TYR A 405 8.44 28.07 14.24
C TYR A 405 8.55 28.04 12.71
N MET A 406 9.79 27.94 12.24
CA MET A 406 10.23 27.67 10.88
C MET A 406 11.20 26.48 10.95
N ASP A 407 10.71 25.29 10.64
CA ASP A 407 11.40 24.04 10.96
C ASP A 407 12.68 23.83 10.13
N ARG A 408 12.83 24.52 9.00
CA ARG A 408 14.12 24.60 8.28
C ARG A 408 15.25 25.10 9.18
N PHE A 409 14.96 25.94 10.17
CA PHE A 409 15.96 26.38 11.16
C PHE A 409 16.51 25.21 11.97
N TYR A 410 15.69 24.25 12.38
CA TYR A 410 16.12 23.05 13.12
C TYR A 410 16.68 21.95 12.21
N GLY A 411 16.39 22.04 10.90
CA GLY A 411 16.89 21.14 9.87
C GLY A 411 15.98 19.94 9.72
N ILE A 412 14.92 20.10 8.95
CA ILE A 412 13.90 19.06 8.72
C ILE A 412 14.59 17.79 8.21
N GLY A 413 15.52 17.92 7.26
CA GLY A 413 16.34 16.83 6.73
C GLY A 413 17.22 16.16 7.78
N ALA A 414 17.83 16.95 8.67
CA ALA A 414 18.64 16.45 9.78
C ALA A 414 17.83 15.65 10.80
N GLN A 415 16.54 15.96 10.92
CA GLN A 415 15.60 15.26 11.80
C GLN A 415 14.89 14.08 11.13
N VAL A 416 15.21 13.76 9.88
CA VAL A 416 14.70 12.53 9.24
C VAL A 416 15.31 11.33 9.94
N GLY A 417 14.46 10.58 10.65
CA GLY A 417 14.84 9.42 11.42
C GLY A 417 14.90 8.14 10.59
N ARG A 418 15.41 7.07 11.20
CA ARG A 418 15.31 5.72 10.64
C ARG A 418 13.85 5.29 10.64
N LEU A 419 13.35 4.91 9.46
CA LEU A 419 11.98 4.44 9.28
C LEU A 419 11.82 3.00 9.80
N ILE A 420 10.64 2.71 10.38
CA ILE A 420 10.26 1.42 10.96
C ILE A 420 9.56 0.56 9.88
N PRO A 421 10.19 -0.53 9.40
CA PRO A 421 9.60 -1.34 8.34
C PRO A 421 8.32 -2.06 8.75
N GLY A 422 7.31 -2.00 7.90
CA GLY A 422 5.97 -2.55 8.12
C GLY A 422 5.02 -1.61 8.85
N TYR A 423 5.49 -0.46 9.32
CA TYR A 423 4.70 0.55 10.03
C TYR A 423 4.79 1.89 9.30
N ASP A 424 5.99 2.49 9.24
CA ASP A 424 6.21 3.77 8.56
C ASP A 424 6.16 3.61 7.04
N CYS A 425 6.64 2.47 6.53
CA CYS A 425 6.48 2.06 5.13
C CYS A 425 6.19 0.57 5.04
N PRO A 426 5.66 0.07 3.90
CA PRO A 426 5.45 -1.37 3.71
C PRO A 426 6.74 -2.19 3.93
N TYR A 427 6.57 -3.45 4.36
CA TYR A 427 7.70 -4.35 4.64
C TYR A 427 8.64 -4.55 3.44
N HIS A 428 8.12 -4.47 2.22
CA HIS A 428 8.85 -4.72 0.97
C HIS A 428 9.50 -3.45 0.37
N ALA A 429 9.30 -2.28 0.99
CA ALA A 429 9.85 -1.01 0.50
C ALA A 429 11.38 -1.09 0.32
N THR A 430 11.90 -0.35 -0.65
CA THR A 430 13.33 -0.10 -0.78
C THR A 430 13.69 1.02 0.17
N TYR A 431 14.60 0.77 1.11
CA TYR A 431 15.09 1.79 2.03
C TYR A 431 16.43 2.33 1.56
N TRP A 432 16.55 3.64 1.60
CA TRP A 432 17.76 4.39 1.30
C TRP A 432 18.27 5.08 2.54
N ASP A 433 19.60 5.09 2.66
CA ASP A 433 20.28 5.95 3.61
C ASP A 433 20.24 7.39 3.08
N SER A 434 20.11 8.35 3.97
CA SER A 434 20.27 9.77 3.68
C SER A 434 21.69 10.20 4.03
N ASP A 435 22.40 10.75 3.04
CA ASP A 435 23.73 11.34 3.22
C ASP A 435 23.59 12.87 3.22
N PHE A 436 24.10 13.52 4.26
CA PHE A 436 24.09 14.99 4.41
C PHE A 436 25.24 15.42 5.31
N THR A 437 25.37 16.71 5.61
CA THR A 437 26.34 17.20 6.58
C THR A 437 25.62 17.71 7.83
N SER A 438 26.10 17.34 9.01
CA SER A 438 25.64 17.89 10.29
C SER A 438 26.79 18.63 10.94
N GLY A 439 26.63 19.95 11.11
CA GLY A 439 27.74 20.83 11.45
C GLY A 439 28.84 20.76 10.39
N THR A 440 29.97 20.16 10.74
CA THR A 440 31.16 19.97 9.88
C THR A 440 31.52 18.50 9.65
N ALA A 441 30.56 17.57 9.81
CA ALA A 441 30.79 16.15 9.64
C ALA A 441 29.81 15.51 8.65
N ALA A 442 30.34 14.71 7.72
CA ALA A 442 29.51 13.86 6.85
C ALA A 442 28.69 12.92 7.72
N THR A 443 27.39 12.99 7.58
CA THR A 443 26.41 12.28 8.41
C THR A 443 25.56 11.39 7.53
N ARG A 444 25.30 10.18 8.02
CA ARG A 444 24.41 9.23 7.39
C ARG A 444 23.33 8.78 8.36
N THR A 445 22.08 8.93 7.96
CA THR A 445 20.97 8.24 8.62
C THR A 445 20.61 7.00 7.82
N ASN A 446 20.67 5.83 8.46
CA ASN A 446 20.39 4.58 7.76
C ASN A 446 18.89 4.33 7.61
N ASN A 447 18.44 3.87 6.43
CA ASN A 447 17.04 3.56 6.13
C ASN A 447 16.06 4.71 6.47
N SER A 448 16.40 5.95 6.11
CA SER A 448 15.66 7.18 6.42
C SER A 448 14.70 7.62 5.33
N VAL A 449 14.89 7.14 4.10
CA VAL A 449 13.95 7.34 2.99
C VAL A 449 13.48 5.98 2.52
N CYS A 450 12.19 5.83 2.25
CA CYS A 450 11.65 4.59 1.67
C CYS A 450 10.98 4.88 0.32
N ILE A 451 11.11 3.92 -0.58
CA ILE A 451 10.53 3.94 -1.93
C ILE A 451 9.69 2.68 -2.05
N PHE A 452 8.43 2.82 -2.45
CA PHE A 452 7.54 1.68 -2.64
C PHE A 452 6.44 1.99 -3.63
N GLU A 453 5.97 0.96 -4.32
CA GLU A 453 4.74 1.04 -5.10
C GLU A 453 3.55 0.69 -4.21
N THR A 454 2.44 1.39 -4.37
CA THR A 454 1.18 1.04 -3.72
C THR A 454 0.01 1.10 -4.69
N ASP A 455 -0.97 0.24 -4.44
CA ASP A 455 -2.32 0.40 -4.98
C ASP A 455 -2.94 1.66 -4.37
N ILE A 456 -3.64 2.46 -5.19
CA ILE A 456 -4.27 3.70 -4.73
C ILE A 456 -5.65 3.47 -4.08
N GLY A 457 -6.13 2.23 -4.04
CA GLY A 457 -7.43 1.83 -3.50
C GLY A 457 -8.60 2.09 -4.46
N THR A 458 -8.34 2.60 -5.67
CA THR A 458 -9.31 2.88 -6.72
C THR A 458 -8.72 2.58 -8.10
N PRO A 459 -9.53 2.26 -9.12
CA PRO A 459 -9.04 2.21 -10.51
C PRO A 459 -8.69 3.62 -11.00
N ILE A 460 -7.69 3.76 -11.90
CA ILE A 460 -7.41 5.04 -12.57
C ILE A 460 -8.62 5.49 -13.38
N THR A 461 -9.17 4.55 -14.15
CA THR A 461 -10.34 4.75 -14.98
C THR A 461 -11.16 3.47 -14.99
N ARG A 462 -12.47 3.61 -15.07
CA ARG A 462 -13.38 2.50 -15.34
C ARG A 462 -14.62 2.97 -16.08
N HIS A 463 -15.16 2.13 -16.95
CA HIS A 463 -16.42 2.40 -17.64
C HIS A 463 -17.19 1.10 -17.88
N THR A 464 -18.50 1.19 -17.99
CA THR A 464 -19.39 0.09 -18.36
C THR A 464 -20.40 0.66 -19.36
N GLU A 465 -20.33 0.17 -20.59
CA GLU A 465 -21.36 0.39 -21.61
C GLU A 465 -22.26 -0.86 -21.64
N PRO A 466 -23.49 -0.78 -21.09
CA PRO A 466 -24.37 -1.94 -20.97
C PRO A 466 -24.61 -2.63 -22.32
N GLY A 467 -24.33 -3.92 -22.38
CA GLY A 467 -24.49 -4.73 -23.60
C GLY A 467 -23.32 -4.68 -24.58
N TYR A 468 -22.25 -3.92 -24.29
CA TYR A 468 -21.07 -3.82 -25.16
C TYR A 468 -19.76 -4.18 -24.46
N TYR A 469 -19.34 -3.43 -23.44
CA TYR A 469 -18.10 -3.73 -22.72
C TYR A 469 -18.05 -3.11 -21.33
N MET A 470 -17.18 -3.65 -20.48
CA MET A 470 -16.72 -3.03 -19.24
C MET A 470 -15.21 -2.93 -19.25
N GLN A 471 -14.64 -1.83 -18.80
CA GLN A 471 -13.20 -1.67 -18.74
C GLN A 471 -12.76 -1.07 -17.42
N SER A 472 -11.57 -1.43 -16.94
CA SER A 472 -10.98 -0.87 -15.74
C SER A 472 -9.45 -0.89 -15.82
N THR A 473 -8.80 0.21 -15.51
CA THR A 473 -7.33 0.29 -15.39
C THR A 473 -6.97 0.34 -13.91
N LYS A 474 -6.09 -0.56 -13.46
CA LYS A 474 -5.70 -0.62 -12.05
C LYS A 474 -4.85 0.60 -11.68
N GLY A 475 -5.20 1.27 -10.58
CA GLY A 475 -4.45 2.40 -10.06
C GLY A 475 -3.29 2.00 -9.18
N SER A 476 -2.10 2.45 -9.55
CA SER A 476 -0.90 2.36 -8.74
C SER A 476 -0.13 3.67 -8.79
N LYS A 477 0.64 3.92 -7.73
CA LYS A 477 1.59 5.03 -7.67
C LYS A 477 2.86 4.60 -6.97
N LEU A 478 3.98 5.16 -7.38
CA LEU A 478 5.22 5.10 -6.63
C LEU A 478 5.18 6.16 -5.53
N VAL A 479 5.64 5.82 -4.33
CA VAL A 479 5.77 6.74 -3.20
C VAL A 479 7.23 6.80 -2.79
N VAL A 480 7.76 8.01 -2.65
CA VAL A 480 9.03 8.28 -1.96
C VAL A 480 8.69 9.05 -0.69
N ARG A 481 9.02 8.46 0.47
CA ARG A 481 8.61 8.96 1.78
C ARG A 481 9.81 9.26 2.67
N GLN A 482 9.70 10.34 3.43
CA GLN A 482 10.53 10.62 4.60
C GLN A 482 9.65 10.98 5.81
N ILE A 483 10.14 10.72 7.02
CA ILE A 483 9.51 11.18 8.26
C ILE A 483 10.55 11.95 9.08
N ALA A 484 10.27 13.23 9.34
CA ALA A 484 11.11 14.13 10.12
C ALA A 484 10.49 14.38 11.50
N THR A 485 11.21 14.02 12.56
CA THR A 485 10.77 14.25 13.94
C THR A 485 11.38 15.55 14.47
N VAL A 486 10.74 16.68 14.17
CA VAL A 486 11.24 18.01 14.58
C VAL A 486 10.65 18.37 15.95
N GLY A 487 11.50 18.28 16.98
CA GLY A 487 11.09 18.60 18.34
C GLY A 487 10.00 17.65 18.84
N ASN A 488 8.77 18.16 18.94
CA ASN A 488 7.60 17.41 19.40
C ASN A 488 6.81 16.75 18.26
N TYR A 489 6.93 17.22 17.01
CA TYR A 489 6.15 16.73 15.88
C TYR A 489 6.87 15.67 15.07
N ASP A 490 6.11 14.74 14.51
CA ASP A 490 6.52 13.85 13.44
C ASP A 490 5.83 14.28 12.14
N TYR A 491 6.58 14.82 11.18
CA TYR A 491 6.07 15.17 9.85
C TYR A 491 6.38 14.07 8.85
N LEU A 492 5.35 13.54 8.20
CA LEU A 492 5.48 12.59 7.11
C LEU A 492 5.25 13.33 5.79
N PHE A 493 6.22 13.23 4.89
CA PHE A 493 6.14 13.79 3.54
C PHE A 493 6.20 12.67 2.51
N ASP A 494 5.15 12.59 1.69
CA ASP A 494 5.08 11.69 0.55
C ASP A 494 5.16 12.47 -0.74
N TYR A 495 6.00 11.97 -1.64
CA TYR A 495 6.04 12.39 -3.03
C TYR A 495 5.60 11.20 -3.87
N THR A 496 4.53 11.40 -4.64
CA THR A 496 3.87 10.32 -5.36
C THR A 496 3.88 10.53 -6.86
N PHE A 497 4.18 9.46 -7.59
CA PHE A 497 4.26 9.46 -9.05
C PHE A 497 3.27 8.43 -9.58
N TRP A 498 2.19 8.90 -10.18
CA TRP A 498 1.05 8.09 -10.60
C TRP A 498 1.24 7.64 -12.04
N VAL A 499 0.72 6.47 -12.37
CA VAL A 499 0.90 5.87 -13.70
C VAL A 499 0.27 6.68 -14.85
N ASP A 500 -0.63 7.62 -14.55
CA ASP A 500 -1.28 8.52 -15.50
C ASP A 500 -0.47 9.79 -15.80
N GLY A 501 0.71 9.94 -15.19
CA GLY A 501 1.52 11.16 -15.33
C GLY A 501 1.22 12.21 -14.27
N THR A 502 0.37 11.93 -13.27
CA THR A 502 0.14 12.82 -12.11
C THR A 502 1.27 12.73 -11.09
N ILE A 503 1.69 13.88 -10.55
CA ILE A 503 2.59 13.98 -9.39
C ILE A 503 1.74 14.43 -8.19
N GLY A 504 1.90 13.83 -7.02
CA GLY A 504 1.23 14.25 -5.79
C GLY A 504 2.22 14.53 -4.66
N VAL A 505 1.89 15.47 -3.80
CA VAL A 505 2.60 15.75 -2.55
C VAL A 505 1.60 15.68 -1.40
N ASP A 506 1.88 14.84 -0.41
CA ASP A 506 1.10 14.73 0.82
C ASP A 506 1.98 15.08 2.02
N ALA A 507 1.44 15.88 2.95
CA ALA A 507 2.06 16.20 4.22
C ALA A 507 1.13 15.80 5.36
N HIS A 508 1.64 15.03 6.30
CA HIS A 508 0.92 14.64 7.51
C HIS A 508 1.69 15.06 8.77
N ALA A 509 0.96 15.27 9.87
CA ALA A 509 1.56 15.51 11.19
C ALA A 509 1.08 14.48 12.23
N SER A 510 2.01 14.07 13.10
CA SER A 510 1.79 13.23 14.28
C SER A 510 2.69 13.69 15.42
N GLY A 511 2.96 12.83 16.40
CA GLY A 511 3.79 13.20 17.55
C GLY A 511 3.01 13.99 18.59
N TYR A 512 3.73 14.55 19.57
CA TYR A 512 3.14 15.23 20.72
C TYR A 512 2.74 16.64 20.34
N VAL A 513 1.61 17.12 20.86
CA VAL A 513 1.25 18.54 20.77
C VAL A 513 2.15 19.37 21.71
N GLN A 514 2.53 20.58 21.28
CA GLN A 514 3.06 21.58 22.22
C GLN A 514 1.91 22.12 23.06
N ALA A 515 1.71 21.53 24.23
CA ALA A 515 0.58 21.85 25.07
C ALA A 515 0.80 23.12 25.88
N ASN A 516 -0.31 23.72 26.32
CA ASN A 516 -0.31 24.87 27.20
C ASN A 516 -0.94 24.53 28.57
N TYR A 517 -0.64 25.32 29.59
CA TYR A 517 -1.30 25.18 30.89
C TYR A 517 -2.80 25.50 30.76
N TYR A 518 -3.66 24.64 31.30
CA TYR A 518 -5.10 24.83 31.26
C TYR A 518 -5.58 25.89 32.25
N ARG A 519 -6.29 26.87 31.72
CA ARG A 519 -6.93 27.95 32.48
C ARG A 519 -8.43 27.96 32.21
N PRO A 520 -9.30 27.76 33.22
CA PRO A 520 -10.74 27.87 33.04
C PRO A 520 -11.19 29.25 32.56
N GLU A 521 -10.46 30.31 32.91
CA GLU A 521 -10.80 31.70 32.56
C GLU A 521 -10.71 31.98 31.05
N ASP A 522 -10.00 31.13 30.31
CA ASP A 522 -9.87 31.26 28.85
C ASP A 522 -11.10 30.75 28.09
N GLU A 523 -11.99 30.00 28.75
CA GLU A 523 -13.22 29.46 28.14
C GLU A 523 -12.98 28.68 26.84
N GLY A 524 -11.80 28.05 26.70
CA GLY A 524 -11.41 27.28 25.52
C GLY A 524 -11.04 28.10 24.28
N LYS A 525 -10.87 29.44 24.39
CA LYS A 525 -10.54 30.33 23.26
C LYS A 525 -9.24 29.96 22.54
N TRP A 526 -8.30 29.35 23.25
CA TRP A 526 -6.96 28.98 22.75
C TRP A 526 -6.82 27.46 22.53
N GLY A 527 -7.94 26.73 22.54
CA GLY A 527 -8.02 25.29 22.38
C GLY A 527 -8.67 24.58 23.59
N PRO A 528 -9.05 23.30 23.45
CA PRO A 528 -9.79 22.59 24.49
C PRO A 528 -8.89 22.08 25.61
N ARG A 529 -9.50 21.83 26.77
CA ARG A 529 -8.88 21.06 27.86
C ARG A 529 -8.75 19.60 27.42
N VAL A 530 -7.51 19.08 27.41
CA VAL A 530 -7.21 17.69 27.00
C VAL A 530 -6.74 16.81 28.16
N HIS A 531 -6.41 17.42 29.30
CA HIS A 531 -6.13 16.73 30.57
C HIS A 531 -6.37 17.70 31.75
N ASP A 532 -6.17 17.23 32.98
CA ASP A 532 -6.42 17.99 34.21
C ASP A 532 -5.85 19.41 34.21
N THR A 533 -4.60 19.60 33.77
CA THR A 533 -3.91 20.91 33.75
C THR A 533 -3.42 21.30 32.36
N ILE A 534 -3.95 20.67 31.31
CA ILE A 534 -3.37 20.72 29.96
C ILE A 534 -4.44 21.17 28.94
N THR A 535 -4.11 22.21 28.19
CA THR A 535 -4.83 22.68 27.00
C THR A 535 -4.09 22.18 25.75
N GLY A 536 -4.84 21.58 24.83
CA GLY A 536 -4.34 21.38 23.47
C GLY A 536 -4.32 22.75 22.79
N THR A 537 -3.14 23.25 22.42
CA THR A 537 -3.03 24.64 21.95
C THR A 537 -3.47 24.79 20.49
N LEU A 538 -4.21 25.85 20.18
CA LEU A 538 -4.51 26.27 18.81
C LEU A 538 -3.23 26.67 18.05
N HIS A 539 -3.03 26.08 16.88
CA HIS A 539 -1.93 26.47 16.00
C HIS A 539 -2.22 26.14 14.53
N THR A 540 -1.45 26.71 13.62
CA THR A 540 -1.54 26.46 12.17
C THR A 540 -0.23 25.95 11.64
N HIS A 541 -0.29 24.84 10.90
CA HIS A 541 0.81 24.30 10.10
C HIS A 541 0.71 24.84 8.68
N VAL A 542 1.84 25.28 8.09
CA VAL A 542 1.96 25.55 6.65
C VAL A 542 3.31 25.06 6.16
N MET A 543 3.31 24.22 5.13
CA MET A 543 4.52 23.71 4.48
C MET A 543 4.55 24.19 3.04
N ASN A 544 5.66 24.82 2.65
CA ASN A 544 5.84 25.36 1.31
C ASN A 544 6.64 24.39 0.44
N PHE A 545 6.22 24.23 -0.81
CA PHE A 545 6.92 23.43 -1.80
C PHE A 545 7.19 24.25 -3.05
N LYS A 546 8.36 24.02 -3.64
CA LYS A 546 8.75 24.55 -4.93
C LYS A 546 8.48 23.49 -6.01
N ALA A 547 7.73 23.85 -7.04
CA ALA A 547 7.46 23.06 -8.22
C ALA A 547 7.90 23.86 -9.47
N ASP A 548 9.10 23.55 -9.97
CA ASP A 548 9.75 24.23 -11.09
C ASP A 548 9.42 23.48 -12.40
N PHE A 549 8.51 24.02 -13.20
CA PHE A 549 7.92 23.37 -14.37
C PHE A 549 8.74 23.62 -15.64
N ASP A 550 9.00 22.55 -16.40
CA ASP A 550 9.72 22.59 -17.69
C ASP A 550 8.93 21.85 -18.77
N LEU A 551 7.69 22.29 -19.03
CA LEU A 551 6.75 21.56 -19.90
C LEU A 551 7.08 21.76 -21.38
N GLY A 552 7.68 20.74 -22.01
CA GLY A 552 8.06 20.81 -23.42
C GLY A 552 9.17 21.81 -23.72
N GLY A 553 10.00 22.11 -22.71
CA GLY A 553 10.98 23.20 -22.67
C GLY A 553 10.69 24.12 -21.47
N THR A 554 11.62 25.04 -21.17
CA THR A 554 11.49 25.96 -20.04
C THR A 554 10.41 27.03 -20.25
N ALA A 555 10.16 27.47 -21.50
CA ALA A 555 9.19 28.53 -21.80
C ALA A 555 7.72 28.09 -21.61
N ASN A 556 7.09 28.50 -20.52
CA ASN A 556 5.74 28.15 -20.07
C ASN A 556 4.91 29.39 -19.69
N THR A 557 3.59 29.20 -19.53
CA THR A 557 2.63 30.25 -19.16
C THR A 557 1.65 29.72 -18.11
N LEU A 558 1.34 30.51 -17.09
CA LEU A 558 0.26 30.19 -16.16
C LEU A 558 -1.09 30.61 -16.77
N VAL A 559 -2.02 29.67 -16.88
CA VAL A 559 -3.38 29.89 -17.38
C VAL A 559 -4.38 29.74 -16.24
N ARG A 560 -5.24 30.73 -16.09
CA ARG A 560 -6.40 30.71 -15.21
C ARG A 560 -7.65 30.39 -16.01
N THR A 561 -8.41 29.39 -15.55
CA THR A 561 -9.72 29.03 -16.09
C THR A 561 -10.77 29.18 -15.01
N ASP A 562 -11.66 30.15 -15.15
CA ASP A 562 -12.79 30.36 -14.24
C ASP A 562 -14.07 29.73 -14.80
N ILE A 563 -14.89 29.15 -13.93
CA ILE A 563 -16.30 28.84 -14.22
C ILE A 563 -17.13 30.06 -13.83
N VAL A 564 -17.73 30.73 -14.81
CA VAL A 564 -18.61 31.90 -14.60
C VAL A 564 -20.06 31.54 -14.94
N VAL A 565 -21.01 32.14 -14.22
CA VAL A 565 -22.45 32.02 -14.46
C VAL A 565 -22.96 33.30 -15.08
N GLU A 566 -23.61 33.21 -16.23
CA GLU A 566 -24.16 34.35 -16.96
C GLU A 566 -25.56 34.05 -17.49
N ASN A 567 -26.37 35.11 -17.60
CA ASN A 567 -27.67 35.05 -18.26
C ASN A 567 -27.49 35.18 -19.78
N ILE A 568 -27.83 34.12 -20.52
CA ILE A 568 -27.59 34.04 -21.97
C ILE A 568 -28.85 33.48 -22.63
N THR A 569 -29.19 33.97 -23.83
CA THR A 569 -30.28 33.43 -24.66
C THR A 569 -29.80 32.24 -25.51
N GLN A 570 -30.66 31.23 -25.71
CA GLN A 570 -30.40 30.15 -26.67
C GLN A 570 -31.43 30.15 -27.80
N PRO A 571 -31.00 30.13 -29.08
CA PRO A 571 -31.92 30.29 -30.22
C PRO A 571 -32.91 29.14 -30.39
N TRP A 572 -32.63 27.97 -29.80
CA TRP A 572 -33.53 26.81 -29.76
C TRP A 572 -34.45 26.78 -28.52
N PHE A 573 -34.32 27.74 -27.59
CA PHE A 573 -35.24 27.95 -26.46
C PHE A 573 -35.78 29.39 -26.41
N PRO A 574 -36.38 29.89 -27.52
CA PRO A 574 -36.84 31.28 -27.60
C PRO A 574 -37.89 31.63 -26.54
N GLU A 575 -38.66 30.65 -26.07
CA GLU A 575 -39.68 30.81 -25.04
C GLU A 575 -39.10 31.05 -23.63
N ARG A 576 -37.82 30.75 -23.41
CA ARG A 576 -37.15 30.90 -22.10
C ARG A 576 -36.50 32.27 -21.90
N GLY A 577 -36.30 33.05 -22.97
CA GLY A 577 -35.54 34.31 -22.89
C GLY A 577 -34.09 34.07 -22.46
N GLU A 578 -33.59 34.91 -21.57
CA GLU A 578 -32.29 34.70 -20.91
C GLU A 578 -32.45 33.79 -19.69
N PHE A 579 -31.52 32.84 -19.52
CA PHE A 579 -31.41 32.03 -18.31
C PHE A 579 -29.96 31.72 -17.97
N GLU A 580 -29.71 31.39 -16.70
CA GLU A 580 -28.37 31.15 -16.17
C GLU A 580 -27.72 29.92 -16.84
N MET A 581 -26.51 30.12 -17.34
CA MET A 581 -25.65 29.05 -17.84
C MET A 581 -24.22 29.25 -17.35
N MET A 582 -23.51 28.13 -17.20
CA MET A 582 -22.08 28.15 -16.91
C MET A 582 -21.27 28.21 -18.20
N ARG A 583 -20.17 28.96 -18.18
CA ARG A 583 -19.14 28.93 -19.24
C ARG A 583 -17.74 29.08 -18.65
N TYR A 584 -16.73 28.67 -19.41
CA TYR A 584 -15.35 29.00 -19.08
C TYR A 584 -15.03 30.45 -19.43
N ASN A 585 -14.23 31.07 -18.57
CA ASN A 585 -13.48 32.28 -18.85
C ASN A 585 -12.00 31.95 -18.69
N ILE A 586 -11.28 31.88 -19.81
CA ILE A 586 -9.88 31.44 -19.85
C ILE A 586 -9.01 32.67 -20.13
N SER A 587 -7.99 32.88 -19.29
CA SER A 587 -7.04 33.98 -19.42
C SER A 587 -5.66 33.57 -18.95
N ASP A 588 -4.62 34.11 -19.59
CA ASP A 588 -3.26 33.98 -19.10
C ASP A 588 -3.07 34.88 -17.87
N VAL A 589 -2.35 34.38 -16.86
CA VAL A 589 -1.84 35.21 -15.76
C VAL A 589 -0.53 35.80 -16.24
N ALA A 590 -0.59 37.05 -16.70
CA ALA A 590 0.46 37.62 -17.53
C ALA A 590 1.70 38.08 -16.73
N SER A 591 1.57 38.38 -15.44
CA SER A 591 2.67 38.89 -14.61
C SER A 591 2.67 38.34 -13.20
N GLU A 592 3.81 38.46 -12.53
CA GLU A 592 4.05 37.96 -11.16
C GLU A 592 3.12 38.58 -10.12
N LYS A 593 2.78 39.87 -10.20
CA LYS A 593 1.87 40.49 -9.22
C LYS A 593 0.46 39.92 -9.27
N ASP A 594 0.01 39.50 -10.45
CA ASP A 594 -1.28 38.83 -10.63
C ASP A 594 -1.23 37.33 -10.27
N ALA A 595 -0.03 36.80 -10.01
CA ALA A 595 0.22 35.40 -9.68
C ALA A 595 0.35 35.13 -8.18
N LEU A 596 0.01 36.09 -7.31
CA LEU A 596 -0.20 35.88 -5.88
C LEU A 596 -1.65 35.43 -5.63
N LEU A 597 -1.90 34.13 -5.72
CA LEU A 597 -3.23 33.57 -5.90
C LEU A 597 -3.83 33.04 -4.57
N PRO A 598 -5.02 33.53 -4.18
CA PRO A 598 -5.74 32.99 -3.04
C PRO A 598 -6.35 31.63 -3.38
N LEU A 599 -6.77 30.89 -2.35
CA LEU A 599 -7.55 29.67 -2.55
C LEU A 599 -8.87 30.01 -3.27
N PRO A 600 -9.19 29.39 -4.41
CA PRO A 600 -10.41 29.67 -5.15
C PRO A 600 -11.67 29.35 -4.33
N ALA A 601 -12.56 30.32 -4.19
CA ALA A 601 -13.88 30.08 -3.58
C ALA A 601 -14.64 29.01 -4.39
N ASN A 602 -15.16 28.00 -3.69
CA ASN A 602 -15.90 26.89 -4.30
C ASN A 602 -15.13 26.15 -5.43
N GLY A 603 -13.80 26.28 -5.49
CA GLY A 603 -12.99 25.66 -6.54
C GLY A 603 -13.29 26.15 -7.97
N GLN A 604 -13.90 27.34 -8.12
CA GLN A 604 -14.34 27.82 -9.44
C GLN A 604 -13.22 28.35 -10.34
N SER A 605 -12.02 28.55 -9.80
CA SER A 605 -10.83 28.93 -10.56
C SER A 605 -9.84 27.77 -10.57
N MET A 606 -9.38 27.38 -11.76
CA MET A 606 -8.37 26.35 -11.97
C MET A 606 -7.12 26.96 -12.59
N TYR A 607 -5.95 26.51 -12.14
CA TYR A 607 -4.65 27.03 -12.58
C TYR A 607 -3.85 25.94 -13.27
N THR A 608 -3.38 26.21 -14.48
CA THR A 608 -2.63 25.27 -15.32
C THR A 608 -1.38 25.94 -15.84
N VAL A 609 -0.22 25.34 -15.62
CA VAL A 609 1.02 25.73 -16.30
C VAL A 609 1.01 25.05 -17.68
N VAL A 610 1.17 25.82 -18.76
CA VAL A 610 1.09 25.31 -20.13
C VAL A 610 2.26 25.81 -20.96
N ASN A 611 2.55 25.12 -22.06
CA ASN A 611 3.41 25.63 -23.12
C ASN A 611 2.57 26.00 -24.35
N LYS A 612 2.53 27.30 -24.70
CA LYS A 612 1.74 27.85 -25.80
C LYS A 612 2.24 27.42 -27.18
N GLU A 613 3.50 27.04 -27.28
CA GLU A 613 4.12 26.59 -28.54
C GLU A 613 4.03 25.07 -28.74
N LYS A 614 3.77 24.32 -27.68
CA LYS A 614 3.62 22.87 -27.73
C LYS A 614 2.14 22.52 -27.63
N LYS A 615 1.54 22.27 -28.79
CA LYS A 615 0.15 21.86 -28.90
C LYS A 615 0.01 20.34 -28.92
N ASN A 616 -1.07 19.84 -28.36
CA ASN A 616 -1.51 18.49 -28.68
C ASN A 616 -2.14 18.44 -30.09
N LYS A 617 -2.51 17.25 -30.56
CA LYS A 617 -3.12 17.02 -31.88
C LYS A 617 -4.40 17.82 -32.12
N TRP A 618 -5.08 18.26 -31.06
CA TRP A 618 -6.34 19.01 -31.11
C TRP A 618 -6.14 20.54 -31.13
N GLY A 619 -4.89 21.02 -31.07
CA GLY A 619 -4.57 22.44 -31.07
C GLY A 619 -4.56 23.10 -29.69
N GLU A 620 -4.76 22.31 -28.62
CA GLU A 620 -4.76 22.77 -27.23
C GLU A 620 -3.34 22.87 -26.67
N ASP A 621 -3.10 23.84 -25.79
CA ASP A 621 -1.80 23.99 -25.10
C ASP A 621 -1.53 22.76 -24.22
N ARG A 622 -0.35 22.14 -24.34
CA ARG A 622 0.07 21.05 -23.46
C ARG A 622 0.46 21.62 -22.09
N GLY A 623 -0.07 21.07 -21.01
CA GLY A 623 0.20 21.60 -19.67
C GLY A 623 -0.03 20.63 -18.51
N TYR A 624 0.20 21.14 -17.30
CA TYR A 624 -0.06 20.48 -16.03
C TYR A 624 -0.88 21.41 -15.12
N ARG A 625 -1.98 20.89 -14.58
CA ARG A 625 -2.87 21.59 -13.66
C ARG A 625 -2.39 21.44 -12.22
N ILE A 626 -2.42 22.53 -11.48
CA ILE A 626 -2.18 22.55 -10.03
C ILE A 626 -3.52 22.32 -9.34
N VAL A 627 -3.69 21.15 -8.72
CA VAL A 627 -4.96 20.66 -8.18
C VAL A 627 -4.88 20.61 -6.66
N PRO A 628 -5.62 21.47 -5.93
CA PRO A 628 -5.74 21.37 -4.49
C PRO A 628 -6.38 20.03 -4.08
N GLY A 629 -5.73 19.31 -3.17
CA GLY A 629 -6.27 18.14 -2.48
C GLY A 629 -6.91 18.47 -1.12
N VAL A 630 -6.60 17.68 -0.10
CA VAL A 630 -7.16 17.80 1.26
C VAL A 630 -6.56 19.00 1.98
N SER A 631 -7.38 19.73 2.77
CA SER A 631 -6.95 20.81 3.67
C SER A 631 -5.92 21.76 3.03
N ASN A 632 -6.27 22.47 1.96
CA ASN A 632 -5.37 23.44 1.36
C ASN A 632 -5.64 24.83 1.94
N ILE A 633 -4.90 25.19 2.98
CA ILE A 633 -5.03 26.47 3.68
C ILE A 633 -3.70 27.22 3.68
N HIS A 634 -3.77 28.54 3.76
CA HIS A 634 -2.64 29.40 4.05
C HIS A 634 -2.70 29.88 5.51
N LEU A 635 -1.63 30.51 5.98
CA LEU A 635 -1.56 31.06 7.33
C LEU A 635 -2.68 32.09 7.57
N ALA A 636 -3.46 31.90 8.65
CA ALA A 636 -4.54 32.83 8.99
C ALA A 636 -4.00 34.20 9.45
N SER A 637 -2.84 34.22 10.12
CA SER A 637 -2.22 35.46 10.60
C SER A 637 -1.40 36.14 9.51
N GLN A 638 -1.93 37.23 8.97
CA GLN A 638 -1.28 37.97 7.88
C GLN A 638 -0.23 38.98 8.35
N ARG A 639 -0.32 39.41 9.62
CA ARG A 639 0.47 40.49 10.23
C ARG A 639 1.13 40.09 11.54
N SER A 640 1.40 38.79 11.72
CA SER A 640 2.14 38.31 12.89
C SER A 640 3.47 39.06 13.05
N PRO A 641 3.77 39.64 14.23
CA PRO A 641 5.07 40.26 14.48
C PRO A 641 6.22 39.23 14.53
N TRP A 642 5.89 37.94 14.61
CA TRP A 642 6.87 36.86 14.78
C TRP A 642 7.32 36.24 13.46
N PHE A 643 6.58 36.43 12.37
CA PHE A 643 7.00 36.03 11.03
C PHE A 643 7.29 37.21 10.10
N LEU A 644 6.50 38.29 10.14
CA LEU A 644 6.67 39.48 9.29
C LEU A 644 7.09 39.16 7.83
N LYS A 645 8.39 39.29 7.53
CA LYS A 645 8.98 39.04 6.22
C LYS A 645 9.57 37.63 6.03
N SER A 646 9.93 36.91 7.10
CA SER A 646 10.61 35.61 7.02
C SER A 646 9.74 34.46 6.50
N ALA A 647 8.42 34.51 6.73
CA ALA A 647 7.47 33.49 6.27
C ALA A 647 6.37 34.07 5.36
N GLN A 648 6.73 35.00 4.48
CA GLN A 648 5.81 35.59 3.51
C GLN A 648 5.19 34.55 2.57
N PHE A 649 5.94 33.51 2.21
CA PHE A 649 5.47 32.39 1.39
C PHE A 649 4.18 31.77 1.94
N ALA A 650 4.00 31.70 3.26
CA ALA A 650 2.89 31.01 3.90
C ALA A 650 1.54 31.74 3.80
N LYS A 651 1.51 32.95 3.21
CA LYS A 651 0.33 33.84 3.21
C LYS A 651 -0.56 33.69 1.98
N GLN A 652 -0.12 32.99 0.94
CA GLN A 652 -0.92 32.70 -0.25
C GLN A 652 -1.16 31.20 -0.38
N PHE A 653 -2.15 30.78 -1.15
CA PHE A 653 -2.33 29.37 -1.45
C PHE A 653 -1.32 28.92 -2.51
N LEU A 654 -1.21 29.71 -3.58
CA LEU A 654 -0.33 29.50 -4.71
C LEU A 654 0.34 30.83 -5.07
N ALA A 655 1.64 30.81 -5.33
CA ALA A 655 2.34 31.89 -5.97
C ALA A 655 3.12 31.38 -7.18
N VAL A 656 3.23 32.14 -8.27
CA VAL A 656 4.04 31.75 -9.44
C VAL A 656 4.96 32.89 -9.83
N SER A 657 6.27 32.61 -9.88
CA SER A 657 7.29 33.56 -10.30
C SER A 657 8.06 33.05 -11.51
N ARG A 658 8.80 33.94 -12.16
CA ARG A 658 9.80 33.55 -13.14
C ARG A 658 10.95 32.84 -12.44
N GLN A 659 11.49 31.80 -13.06
CA GLN A 659 12.66 31.09 -12.55
C GLN A 659 13.88 32.00 -12.61
N LYS A 660 14.61 32.06 -11.49
CA LYS A 660 15.94 32.67 -11.40
C LYS A 660 16.85 31.80 -10.56
N ASP A 661 18.10 31.61 -11.01
CA ASP A 661 19.14 30.97 -10.19
C ASP A 661 19.47 31.77 -8.92
N THR A 662 19.09 33.06 -8.87
CA THR A 662 19.19 33.95 -7.70
C THR A 662 18.01 33.83 -6.72
N GLU A 663 16.97 33.07 -7.07
CA GLU A 663 15.80 32.80 -6.24
C GLU A 663 15.60 31.28 -6.05
N PRO A 664 16.63 30.55 -5.57
CA PRO A 664 16.60 29.10 -5.57
C PRO A 664 15.61 28.52 -4.55
N ASP A 665 15.34 29.23 -3.46
CA ASP A 665 14.53 28.81 -2.32
C ASP A 665 13.61 29.92 -1.81
N SER A 666 12.43 29.58 -1.27
CA SER A 666 11.47 30.56 -0.71
C SER A 666 11.73 30.97 0.75
N SER A 667 12.65 30.26 1.41
CA SER A 667 13.05 30.47 2.80
C SER A 667 14.55 30.15 2.97
N ALA A 668 15.10 30.42 4.16
CA ALA A 668 16.45 30.02 4.56
C ALA A 668 16.47 29.61 6.04
N ALA A 669 17.34 28.67 6.41
CA ALA A 669 17.42 28.18 7.79
C ALA A 669 17.56 29.33 8.82
N LEU A 670 18.37 30.35 8.49
CA LEU A 670 18.64 31.47 9.38
C LEU A 670 17.54 32.57 9.37
N ASN A 671 16.42 32.39 8.66
CA ASN A 671 15.29 33.34 8.67
C ASN A 671 14.52 33.35 10.00
N GLN A 672 14.51 32.24 10.75
CA GLN A 672 13.69 32.03 11.95
C GLN A 672 13.76 33.16 12.98
N ASN A 673 14.95 33.68 13.26
CA ASN A 673 15.18 34.66 14.33
C ASN A 673 15.46 36.06 13.77
N VAL A 674 15.05 36.36 12.54
CA VAL A 674 15.17 37.70 11.94
C VAL A 674 13.97 38.05 11.06
N PRO A 675 12.71 37.91 11.53
CA PRO A 675 11.51 38.22 10.74
C PRO A 675 11.46 39.63 10.11
N GLU A 676 12.20 40.62 10.65
CA GLU A 676 12.28 41.98 10.09
C GLU A 676 13.35 42.13 8.98
N ALA A 677 14.39 41.30 9.01
CA ALA A 677 15.55 41.34 8.12
C ALA A 677 16.07 39.93 7.76
N PRO A 678 15.22 39.06 7.16
CA PRO A 678 15.61 37.70 6.80
C PRO A 678 16.60 37.69 5.63
N LEU A 679 17.28 36.55 5.40
CA LEU A 679 18.12 36.38 4.20
C LEU A 679 17.29 36.26 2.93
N VAL A 680 16.10 35.64 3.04
CA VAL A 680 15.13 35.52 1.96
C VAL A 680 13.84 36.24 2.34
N GLU A 681 13.50 37.30 1.61
CA GLU A 681 12.21 37.99 1.62
C GLU A 681 11.39 37.53 0.40
N PHE A 682 10.50 36.57 0.59
CA PHE A 682 9.77 35.91 -0.51
C PHE A 682 8.98 36.88 -1.41
N TRP A 683 8.39 37.95 -0.84
CA TRP A 683 7.64 38.92 -1.65
C TRP A 683 8.49 39.73 -2.63
N ARG A 684 9.82 39.77 -2.45
CA ARG A 684 10.70 40.44 -3.41
C ARG A 684 10.77 39.73 -4.76
N PHE A 685 10.42 38.44 -4.82
CA PHE A 685 10.33 37.69 -6.10
C PHE A 685 9.22 38.23 -7.02
N PHE A 686 8.35 39.11 -6.53
CA PHE A 686 7.19 39.63 -7.24
C PHE A 686 7.20 41.17 -7.34
N GLU A 687 8.27 41.83 -6.88
CA GLU A 687 8.35 43.30 -6.85
C GLU A 687 8.61 43.89 -8.25
N ASP A 688 9.47 43.21 -9.03
CA ASP A 688 9.86 43.53 -10.41
C ASP A 688 8.77 43.19 -11.43
N ASP A 689 7.75 42.40 -11.06
CA ASP A 689 6.53 42.15 -11.83
C ASP A 689 6.82 41.65 -13.24
N GLU A 690 7.69 40.65 -13.31
CA GLU A 690 8.11 40.10 -14.60
C GLU A 690 6.94 39.44 -15.34
N SER A 691 7.10 39.34 -16.66
CA SER A 691 6.18 38.59 -17.50
C SER A 691 6.25 37.10 -17.14
N LEU A 692 5.08 36.46 -17.10
CA LEU A 692 4.96 35.00 -16.96
C LEU A 692 4.53 34.32 -18.27
N VAL A 693 4.45 35.05 -19.37
CA VAL A 693 4.01 34.50 -20.67
C VAL A 693 5.20 33.93 -21.44
N GLN A 694 5.20 32.60 -21.64
CA GLN A 694 6.26 31.84 -22.32
C GLN A 694 7.65 32.03 -21.70
N GLU A 695 7.72 32.02 -20.38
CA GLU A 695 8.94 32.15 -19.57
C GLU A 695 9.16 30.90 -18.72
N ASP A 696 10.34 30.74 -18.13
CA ASP A 696 10.62 29.66 -17.17
C ASP A 696 9.86 29.94 -15.85
N LEU A 697 9.00 29.02 -15.41
CA LEU A 697 8.04 29.27 -14.32
C LEU A 697 8.25 28.35 -13.12
N VAL A 698 8.23 28.95 -11.93
CA VAL A 698 8.24 28.25 -10.65
C VAL A 698 6.92 28.48 -9.93
N ALA A 699 6.22 27.40 -9.59
CA ALA A 699 5.07 27.43 -8.69
C ALA A 699 5.49 27.15 -7.25
N TRP A 700 5.11 28.05 -6.35
CA TRP A 700 5.31 27.95 -4.91
C TRP A 700 3.97 27.60 -4.28
N VAL A 701 3.82 26.37 -3.80
CA VAL A 701 2.55 25.82 -3.32
C VAL A 701 2.59 25.58 -1.82
N ASN A 702 1.49 25.88 -1.13
CA ASN A 702 1.37 25.63 0.30
C ASN A 702 0.41 24.49 0.59
N LEU A 703 0.87 23.56 1.41
CA LEU A 703 0.05 22.61 2.16
C LEU A 703 -0.10 23.12 3.58
N GLY A 704 -1.22 22.87 4.25
CA GLY A 704 -1.39 23.39 5.60
C GLY A 704 -2.64 22.91 6.34
N MET A 705 -2.69 23.16 7.64
CA MET A 705 -3.81 22.76 8.49
C MET A 705 -4.00 23.77 9.62
N HIS A 706 -5.24 24.18 9.86
CA HIS A 706 -5.59 24.77 11.16
C HIS A 706 -5.81 23.62 12.13
N HIS A 707 -4.84 23.39 13.02
CA HIS A 707 -4.90 22.29 13.95
C HIS A 707 -5.69 22.70 15.19
N TYR A 708 -7.00 22.43 15.16
CA TYR A 708 -7.84 22.46 16.33
C TYR A 708 -7.64 21.17 17.11
N THR A 709 -6.65 21.19 18.00
CA THR A 709 -6.32 20.04 18.86
C THR A 709 -7.52 19.61 19.71
N ARG A 710 -7.53 18.34 20.11
CA ARG A 710 -8.61 17.69 20.87
C ARG A 710 -8.05 16.63 21.82
N ALA A 711 -8.91 16.05 22.65
CA ALA A 711 -8.48 15.03 23.62
C ALA A 711 -7.88 13.79 22.94
N GLU A 712 -8.35 13.47 21.73
CA GLU A 712 -7.88 12.36 20.91
C GLU A 712 -6.45 12.57 20.36
N ASP A 713 -5.88 13.77 20.50
CA ASP A 713 -4.46 14.04 20.19
C ASP A 713 -3.53 13.72 21.38
N MET A 714 -4.07 13.15 22.47
CA MET A 714 -3.30 12.59 23.56
C MET A 714 -3.27 11.05 23.47
N PRO A 715 -2.08 10.40 23.48
CA PRO A 715 -0.78 11.01 23.65
C PRO A 715 -0.27 11.77 22.41
N ASN A 716 -0.71 11.40 21.20
CA ASN A 716 -0.20 11.98 19.96
C ASN A 716 -1.30 12.32 18.95
N THR A 717 -1.00 13.32 18.12
CA THR A 717 -1.79 13.75 16.97
C THR A 717 -1.95 12.62 15.96
N LEU A 718 -3.13 12.53 15.33
CA LEU A 718 -3.47 11.50 14.35
C LEU A 718 -3.20 11.94 12.91
N MET A 719 -2.30 11.24 12.22
CA MET A 719 -1.98 11.48 10.79
C MET A 719 -3.18 11.35 9.84
N SER A 720 -4.24 10.65 10.27
CA SER A 720 -5.45 10.44 9.47
C SER A 720 -6.28 11.72 9.27
N GLU A 721 -6.12 12.71 10.14
CA GLU A 721 -6.85 13.98 10.07
C GLU A 721 -5.91 15.17 9.91
N ALA A 722 -4.75 15.13 10.54
CA ALA A 722 -3.67 16.07 10.27
C ALA A 722 -2.99 15.71 8.94
N HIS A 723 -3.69 15.99 7.83
CA HIS A 723 -3.30 15.67 6.45
C HIS A 723 -3.64 16.83 5.49
N SER A 724 -2.71 17.16 4.61
CA SER A 724 -2.88 18.13 3.54
C SER A 724 -2.19 17.62 2.28
N SER A 725 -2.76 17.90 1.10
CA SER A 725 -2.23 17.38 -0.16
C SER A 725 -2.50 18.26 -1.37
N ILE A 726 -1.65 18.12 -2.39
CA ILE A 726 -1.76 18.78 -3.68
C ILE A 726 -1.33 17.81 -4.80
N MET A 727 -1.89 17.98 -5.98
CA MET A 727 -1.51 17.23 -7.16
C MET A 727 -1.14 18.14 -8.33
N PHE A 728 -0.23 17.68 -9.17
CA PHE A 728 0.13 18.25 -10.45
C PHE A 728 -0.27 17.25 -11.52
N ALA A 729 -1.38 17.50 -12.20
CA ALA A 729 -2.01 16.53 -13.10
C ALA A 729 -1.90 16.97 -14.56
N PRO A 730 -1.66 16.08 -15.53
CA PRO A 730 -1.62 16.42 -16.94
C PRO A 730 -2.93 17.09 -17.41
N GLN A 731 -2.82 18.17 -18.18
CA GLN A 731 -3.94 18.89 -18.78
C GLN A 731 -3.63 19.13 -20.26
N ASN A 732 -4.33 18.43 -21.15
CA ASN A 732 -4.05 18.43 -22.59
C ASN A 732 -2.59 18.06 -22.93
N TRP A 733 -1.84 17.45 -21.99
CA TRP A 733 -0.45 17.03 -22.19
C TRP A 733 -0.33 15.93 -23.24
N GLY A 734 -1.24 14.96 -23.19
CA GLY A 734 -1.41 13.92 -24.21
C GLY A 734 -2.47 14.30 -25.25
N ASP A 735 -2.50 13.50 -26.32
CA ASP A 735 -3.59 13.53 -27.32
C ASP A 735 -4.83 12.76 -26.83
N ALA A 736 -4.68 11.98 -25.78
CA ALA A 736 -5.71 11.19 -25.11
C ALA A 736 -5.30 10.98 -23.64
N GLU A 737 -6.12 10.25 -22.89
CA GLU A 737 -5.79 9.75 -21.56
C GLU A 737 -4.45 8.94 -21.60
N LEU A 738 -3.58 9.14 -20.60
CA LEU A 738 -2.16 8.76 -20.68
C LEU A 738 -1.85 7.34 -20.21
N THR A 739 -2.84 6.59 -19.73
CA THR A 739 -2.70 5.19 -19.26
C THR A 739 -3.19 4.15 -20.25
N THR A 740 -3.62 4.55 -21.45
CA THR A 740 -4.05 3.59 -22.49
C THR A 740 -2.95 2.62 -22.93
N ASP A 741 -1.68 2.93 -22.66
CA ASP A 741 -0.53 2.07 -22.92
C ASP A 741 -0.20 1.10 -21.78
N LEU A 742 -0.86 1.24 -20.61
CA LEU A 742 -0.60 0.35 -19.50
C LEU A 742 -1.21 -1.04 -19.74
N ALA A 743 -0.38 -2.06 -19.53
CA ALA A 743 -0.84 -3.44 -19.60
C ALA A 743 -1.67 -3.87 -18.37
N ASN A 744 -1.67 -3.11 -17.27
CA ASN A 744 -2.48 -3.40 -16.07
C ASN A 744 -3.93 -2.89 -16.19
N ALA A 745 -4.51 -3.03 -17.37
CA ALA A 745 -5.90 -2.75 -17.67
C ALA A 745 -6.64 -4.04 -18.01
N ILE A 746 -7.93 -4.04 -17.74
CA ILE A 746 -8.82 -5.13 -18.10
C ILE A 746 -10.00 -4.62 -18.90
N ILE A 747 -10.34 -5.30 -20.00
CA ILE A 747 -11.54 -5.05 -20.80
C ILE A 747 -12.35 -6.33 -20.91
N TYR A 748 -13.58 -6.28 -20.44
CA TYR A 748 -14.63 -7.28 -20.53
C TYR A 748 -15.54 -6.95 -21.71
N ASN A 749 -15.50 -7.74 -22.79
CA ASN A 749 -16.40 -7.51 -23.94
C ASN A 749 -17.66 -8.38 -23.84
N GLY A 750 -18.81 -7.80 -24.19
CA GLY A 750 -20.08 -8.50 -24.40
C GLY A 750 -20.24 -8.79 -25.89
N GLU A 751 -20.24 -10.07 -26.27
CA GLU A 751 -20.56 -10.47 -27.64
C GLU A 751 -22.08 -10.66 -27.79
N GLU A 752 -22.67 -10.14 -28.89
CA GLU A 752 -24.09 -10.39 -29.20
C GLU A 752 -24.33 -11.91 -29.32
N GLY A 753 -25.19 -12.45 -28.45
CA GLY A 753 -25.54 -13.87 -28.44
C GLY A 753 -24.67 -14.76 -27.56
N VAL A 754 -23.79 -14.18 -26.71
CA VAL A 754 -22.92 -14.91 -25.78
C VAL A 754 -23.21 -14.47 -24.34
N ASP A 755 -23.65 -15.39 -23.47
CA ASP A 755 -23.87 -15.16 -22.02
C ASP A 755 -22.55 -15.03 -21.20
N ARG A 756 -21.40 -14.90 -21.89
CA ARG A 756 -20.05 -14.93 -21.29
C ARG A 756 -19.29 -13.66 -21.64
N VAL A 757 -18.74 -13.02 -20.61
CA VAL A 757 -17.89 -11.84 -20.72
C VAL A 757 -16.44 -12.32 -20.90
N VAL A 758 -15.69 -11.96 -21.94
CA VAL A 758 -14.27 -12.36 -22.05
C VAL A 758 -13.39 -11.18 -21.67
N PRO A 759 -12.41 -11.32 -20.77
CA PRO A 759 -11.51 -10.24 -20.44
C PRO A 759 -10.28 -10.26 -21.33
N GLU A 760 -9.65 -9.12 -21.40
CA GLU A 760 -8.34 -8.95 -22.00
C GLU A 760 -7.40 -8.38 -20.94
N THR A 761 -6.30 -9.07 -20.61
CA THR A 761 -5.31 -8.67 -19.57
C THR A 761 -4.11 -7.91 -20.11
N ASN A 762 -4.04 -7.65 -21.42
CA ASN A 762 -2.85 -7.11 -22.08
C ASN A 762 -1.53 -7.83 -21.72
N GLY A 763 -1.60 -9.13 -21.38
CA GLY A 763 -0.45 -9.94 -20.98
C GLY A 763 -0.01 -9.79 -19.51
N VAL A 764 -0.73 -9.02 -18.68
CA VAL A 764 -0.50 -8.88 -17.23
C VAL A 764 -1.68 -9.46 -16.47
N SER A 765 -1.62 -10.77 -16.17
CA SER A 765 -2.63 -11.47 -15.38
C SER A 765 -2.23 -11.54 -13.90
N VAL A 766 -3.19 -11.91 -13.04
CA VAL A 766 -2.87 -12.25 -11.66
C VAL A 766 -1.94 -13.47 -11.67
N PRO A 767 -0.80 -13.46 -10.95
CA PRO A 767 0.12 -14.59 -10.94
C PRO A 767 -0.55 -15.86 -10.40
N ASP A 768 -0.31 -17.02 -11.03
CA ASP A 768 -0.92 -18.30 -10.65
C ASP A 768 -0.60 -18.74 -9.19
N CYS A 769 0.44 -18.16 -8.60
CA CYS A 769 0.82 -18.37 -7.21
C CYS A 769 -0.08 -17.61 -6.20
N PHE A 770 -0.93 -16.70 -6.67
CA PHE A 770 -1.89 -15.96 -5.84
C PHE A 770 -3.27 -16.61 -5.96
N PHE A 771 -3.62 -17.38 -4.94
CA PHE A 771 -4.89 -18.10 -4.88
C PHE A 771 -6.04 -17.12 -4.62
N LEU A 772 -6.66 -16.62 -5.68
CA LEU A 772 -7.99 -16.03 -5.61
C LEU A 772 -8.97 -17.11 -5.14
N SER A 773 -9.84 -16.76 -4.18
CA SER A 773 -11.01 -17.59 -3.90
C SER A 773 -11.89 -17.52 -5.14
N ALA A 774 -12.61 -18.57 -5.48
CA ALA A 774 -13.53 -18.50 -6.61
C ALA A 774 -14.78 -17.65 -6.38
N GLN A 775 -15.00 -17.11 -5.17
CA GLN A 775 -15.93 -16.00 -4.97
C GLN A 775 -15.34 -14.70 -5.55
N ASP A 776 -14.01 -14.63 -5.69
CA ASP A 776 -13.28 -13.55 -6.34
C ASP A 776 -13.05 -13.80 -7.86
N GLU A 777 -13.23 -15.04 -8.36
CA GLU A 777 -13.26 -15.35 -9.82
C GLU A 777 -14.60 -14.95 -10.47
N LEU A 778 -15.66 -14.72 -9.68
CA LEU A 778 -16.98 -14.25 -10.13
C LEU A 778 -16.99 -12.81 -10.67
N LEU A 779 -15.88 -12.08 -10.56
CA LEU A 779 -15.73 -10.72 -11.12
C LEU A 779 -15.04 -10.70 -12.48
N GLY A 780 -14.63 -11.86 -13.02
CA GLY A 780 -14.17 -11.99 -14.40
C GLY A 780 -13.72 -13.38 -14.75
N VAL A 781 -14.43 -14.01 -15.68
CA VAL A 781 -13.82 -14.80 -16.77
C VAL A 781 -12.46 -14.18 -17.10
N PHE A 782 -11.38 -14.98 -17.26
CA PHE A 782 -10.03 -14.66 -17.75
C PHE A 782 -9.43 -15.88 -18.46
N GLU A 783 -9.72 -15.98 -19.76
CA GLU A 783 -8.90 -16.71 -20.73
C GLU A 783 -8.00 -15.70 -21.46
N SER A 784 -6.69 -15.92 -21.49
CA SER A 784 -5.76 -15.13 -22.32
C SER A 784 -5.36 -15.87 -23.60
N ILE A 785 -5.73 -15.26 -24.74
CA ILE A 785 -4.96 -15.05 -25.99
C ILE A 785 -4.41 -16.29 -26.75
N SER A 786 -5.07 -16.60 -27.90
CA SER A 786 -4.61 -16.76 -29.32
C SER A 786 -3.28 -17.50 -29.66
N PRO A 787 -3.15 -18.19 -30.83
CA PRO A 787 -3.79 -17.87 -32.11
C PRO A 787 -4.45 -19.04 -32.85
N GLY A 788 -5.32 -18.68 -33.80
CA GLY A 788 -5.88 -19.61 -34.77
C GLY A 788 -4.81 -20.45 -35.47
N VAL A 789 -4.82 -21.73 -35.13
CA VAL A 789 -4.68 -22.80 -36.11
C VAL A 789 -6.00 -23.56 -36.00
N ALA A 790 -6.66 -23.70 -37.14
CA ALA A 790 -7.91 -24.43 -37.28
C ALA A 790 -7.94 -25.72 -36.45
N MET A 791 -9.05 -25.99 -35.79
CA MET A 791 -9.93 -27.14 -36.07
C MET A 791 -11.32 -26.75 -35.54
N ALA A 792 -12.38 -26.71 -36.36
CA ALA A 792 -13.31 -27.84 -36.43
C ALA A 792 -13.55 -28.45 -35.03
N ALA A 793 -14.71 -28.35 -34.39
CA ALA A 793 -16.05 -28.57 -34.90
C ALA A 793 -17.11 -28.02 -33.90
N ASP A 794 -18.39 -28.12 -34.28
CA ASP A 794 -19.59 -28.25 -33.43
C ASP A 794 -19.27 -28.82 -32.01
N PRO A 795 -20.02 -28.57 -30.91
CA PRO A 795 -19.90 -29.39 -29.70
C PRO A 795 -20.41 -30.79 -30.06
N GLU A 796 -19.57 -31.52 -30.80
CA GLU A 796 -19.84 -32.79 -31.41
C GLU A 796 -20.17 -33.72 -30.26
N ASN A 797 -21.36 -34.30 -30.35
CA ASN A 797 -21.65 -35.64 -29.88
C ASN A 797 -20.39 -36.35 -29.34
N PHE A 798 -20.22 -36.45 -28.00
CA PHE A 798 -19.00 -37.02 -27.37
C PHE A 798 -18.62 -38.40 -27.93
N TYR A 799 -19.60 -39.05 -28.54
CA TYR A 799 -19.46 -40.29 -29.26
C TYR A 799 -20.00 -40.13 -30.67
N PRO A 800 -19.20 -39.65 -31.64
CA PRO A 800 -19.68 -39.44 -33.01
C PRO A 800 -20.30 -40.70 -33.65
N ALA A 801 -19.86 -41.89 -33.20
CA ALA A 801 -20.39 -43.19 -33.64
C ALA A 801 -21.72 -43.61 -32.97
N LEU A 802 -22.15 -42.92 -31.91
CA LEU A 802 -23.41 -43.17 -31.21
C LEU A 802 -24.46 -42.13 -31.58
N LYS A 803 -25.73 -42.51 -31.47
CA LYS A 803 -26.86 -41.60 -31.63
C LYS A 803 -27.09 -40.82 -30.32
N ARG A 804 -26.97 -39.50 -30.38
CA ARG A 804 -27.38 -38.59 -29.29
C ARG A 804 -28.89 -38.42 -29.26
N THR A 805 -29.47 -38.49 -28.06
CA THR A 805 -30.90 -38.28 -27.78
C THR A 805 -31.05 -37.34 -26.60
N THR A 806 -32.12 -36.55 -26.59
CA THR A 806 -32.52 -35.70 -25.46
C THR A 806 -33.97 -36.00 -25.15
N THR A 807 -34.24 -36.47 -23.93
CA THR A 807 -35.57 -36.92 -23.52
C THR A 807 -36.02 -36.14 -22.29
N PRO A 808 -37.11 -35.36 -22.38
CA PRO A 808 -37.79 -34.82 -21.21
C PRO A 808 -38.38 -35.95 -20.36
N THR A 809 -38.22 -35.87 -19.05
CA THR A 809 -38.64 -36.90 -18.11
C THR A 809 -39.62 -36.35 -17.07
N ALA A 810 -40.38 -37.24 -16.43
CA ALA A 810 -41.36 -36.85 -15.42
C ALA A 810 -40.75 -36.18 -14.18
N SER A 811 -39.45 -36.31 -13.96
CA SER A 811 -38.72 -35.63 -12.89
C SER A 811 -38.49 -34.13 -13.17
N GLY A 812 -38.79 -33.66 -14.38
CA GLY A 812 -38.51 -32.30 -14.84
C GLY A 812 -37.16 -32.13 -15.53
N SER A 813 -36.33 -33.17 -15.58
CA SER A 813 -35.04 -33.13 -16.30
C SER A 813 -35.17 -33.50 -17.78
N ASP A 814 -34.37 -32.84 -18.61
CA ASP A 814 -34.06 -33.22 -19.99
C ASP A 814 -32.77 -34.06 -19.96
N VAL A 815 -32.92 -35.37 -20.09
CA VAL A 815 -31.81 -36.31 -20.03
C VAL A 815 -31.19 -36.44 -21.41
N VAL A 816 -29.92 -36.07 -21.53
CA VAL A 816 -29.11 -36.34 -22.72
C VAL A 816 -28.45 -37.71 -22.61
N ALA A 817 -28.55 -38.52 -23.66
CA ALA A 817 -27.94 -39.84 -23.71
C ALA A 817 -27.39 -40.19 -25.10
N TYR A 818 -26.34 -40.99 -25.11
CA TYR A 818 -25.69 -41.53 -26.31
C TYR A 818 -26.01 -43.02 -26.44
N THR A 819 -26.44 -43.45 -27.63
CA THR A 819 -26.99 -44.80 -27.83
C THR A 819 -26.49 -45.50 -29.08
N SER A 820 -26.30 -46.82 -28.98
CA SER A 820 -26.22 -47.73 -30.12
C SER A 820 -27.16 -48.92 -29.89
N ASP A 821 -27.83 -49.38 -30.94
CA ASP A 821 -28.66 -50.58 -30.86
C ASP A 821 -28.01 -51.70 -31.69
N ALA A 822 -27.50 -52.71 -31.00
CA ALA A 822 -26.92 -53.91 -31.61
C ALA A 822 -28.01 -54.97 -31.94
N GLY A 823 -29.28 -54.62 -31.78
CA GLY A 823 -30.44 -55.46 -32.11
C GLY A 823 -31.14 -56.05 -30.88
N PRO A 824 -32.35 -56.60 -31.07
CA PRO A 824 -33.22 -57.06 -29.98
C PRO A 824 -32.67 -58.28 -29.21
N ASP A 825 -31.85 -59.11 -29.85
CA ASP A 825 -31.23 -60.29 -29.23
C ASP A 825 -30.06 -59.93 -28.32
N ARG A 826 -29.49 -58.73 -28.45
CA ARG A 826 -28.41 -58.23 -27.60
C ARG A 826 -28.99 -57.42 -26.44
N PRO A 827 -28.52 -57.62 -25.20
CA PRO A 827 -28.96 -56.79 -24.09
C PRO A 827 -28.56 -55.32 -24.29
N ILE A 828 -29.27 -54.41 -23.61
CA ILE A 828 -28.87 -53.01 -23.46
C ILE A 828 -27.98 -52.94 -22.23
N LEU A 829 -26.76 -52.42 -22.36
CA LEU A 829 -25.86 -52.13 -21.26
C LEU A 829 -25.90 -50.63 -20.97
N THR A 830 -26.26 -50.26 -19.74
CA THR A 830 -26.10 -48.88 -19.30
C THR A 830 -24.67 -48.62 -18.88
N LEU A 831 -24.12 -47.46 -19.24
CA LEU A 831 -22.82 -46.97 -18.79
C LEU A 831 -23.04 -45.61 -18.12
N ILE A 832 -23.48 -45.65 -16.85
CA ILE A 832 -23.83 -44.43 -16.10
C ILE A 832 -22.56 -43.91 -15.40
N HIS A 833 -22.17 -42.67 -15.71
CA HIS A 833 -20.97 -42.06 -15.13
C HIS A 833 -21.16 -41.67 -13.65
N GLY A 834 -20.08 -41.21 -13.02
CA GLY A 834 -20.06 -40.77 -11.62
C GLY A 834 -19.36 -39.44 -11.42
N TYR A 835 -18.99 -39.13 -10.18
CA TYR A 835 -18.43 -37.84 -9.81
C TYR A 835 -16.89 -37.81 -9.93
N PRO A 836 -16.27 -36.67 -10.32
CA PRO A 836 -16.84 -35.43 -10.84
C PRO A 836 -16.86 -35.42 -12.39
N GLN A 837 -17.21 -36.55 -13.00
CA GLN A 837 -17.13 -36.75 -14.44
C GLN A 837 -18.50 -36.59 -15.09
N SER A 838 -18.50 -36.55 -16.42
CA SER A 838 -19.66 -36.64 -17.31
C SER A 838 -19.64 -37.99 -18.04
N SER A 839 -20.58 -38.22 -18.96
CA SER A 839 -20.62 -39.44 -19.77
C SER A 839 -19.31 -39.74 -20.50
N LEU A 840 -18.49 -38.71 -20.79
CA LEU A 840 -17.20 -38.81 -21.49
C LEU A 840 -16.18 -39.75 -20.82
N ILE A 841 -16.37 -40.11 -19.55
CA ILE A 841 -15.57 -41.12 -18.84
C ILE A 841 -15.48 -42.45 -19.61
N TRP A 842 -16.50 -42.78 -20.41
CA TRP A 842 -16.57 -44.07 -21.12
C TRP A 842 -15.86 -44.08 -22.48
N ARG A 843 -15.26 -42.97 -22.92
CA ARG A 843 -14.69 -42.82 -24.28
C ARG A 843 -13.68 -43.89 -24.67
N HIS A 844 -12.90 -44.40 -23.72
CA HIS A 844 -11.91 -45.45 -23.97
C HIS A 844 -12.51 -46.86 -24.05
N ILE A 845 -13.76 -47.04 -23.61
CA ILE A 845 -14.44 -48.34 -23.55
C ILE A 845 -15.43 -48.51 -24.70
N VAL A 846 -16.09 -47.43 -25.12
CA VAL A 846 -17.13 -47.47 -26.16
C VAL A 846 -16.67 -48.09 -27.48
N PRO A 847 -15.48 -47.77 -28.04
CA PRO A 847 -15.03 -48.35 -29.31
C PRO A 847 -14.99 -49.88 -29.30
N ASP A 848 -14.73 -50.50 -28.14
CA ASP A 848 -14.62 -51.95 -28.01
C ASP A 848 -15.97 -52.65 -27.74
N LEU A 849 -17.02 -51.89 -27.41
CA LEU A 849 -18.34 -52.41 -27.03
C LEU A 849 -19.46 -52.11 -28.04
N ILE A 850 -19.34 -51.04 -28.84
CA ILE A 850 -20.42 -50.45 -29.66
C ILE A 850 -21.17 -51.44 -30.57
N ASP A 851 -20.48 -52.48 -31.08
CA ASP A 851 -21.06 -53.50 -31.97
C ASP A 851 -21.36 -54.84 -31.26
N LYS A 852 -21.00 -54.99 -29.98
CA LYS A 852 -21.14 -56.25 -29.22
C LYS A 852 -22.38 -56.27 -28.34
N VAL A 853 -22.83 -55.10 -27.92
CA VAL A 853 -23.96 -54.90 -27.01
C VAL A 853 -24.66 -53.59 -27.39
N SER A 854 -25.96 -53.46 -27.09
CA SER A 854 -26.63 -52.17 -27.26
C SER A 854 -26.20 -51.25 -26.13
N LEU A 855 -25.70 -50.04 -26.44
CA LEU A 855 -25.18 -49.12 -25.42
C LEU A 855 -26.20 -48.03 -25.10
N PHE A 856 -26.36 -47.76 -23.80
CA PHE A 856 -27.05 -46.57 -23.29
C PHE A 856 -26.12 -45.82 -22.35
N ILE A 857 -25.63 -44.66 -22.78
CA ILE A 857 -24.65 -43.85 -22.03
C ILE A 857 -25.30 -42.50 -21.70
N PRO A 858 -25.99 -42.40 -20.56
CA PRO A 858 -26.64 -41.16 -20.16
C PRO A 858 -25.67 -40.20 -19.47
N GLU A 859 -25.93 -38.92 -19.62
CA GLU A 859 -25.51 -37.89 -18.67
C GLU A 859 -26.49 -37.88 -17.49
N LEU A 860 -25.96 -37.95 -16.26
CA LEU A 860 -26.77 -37.91 -15.05
C LEU A 860 -27.57 -36.59 -15.00
N PRO A 861 -28.86 -36.60 -14.61
CA PRO A 861 -29.64 -35.37 -14.42
C PRO A 861 -28.91 -34.37 -13.50
N GLY A 862 -28.69 -33.17 -14.00
CA GLY A 862 -27.95 -32.11 -13.31
C GLY A 862 -26.42 -32.27 -13.33
N TYR A 863 -25.89 -33.24 -14.06
CA TYR A 863 -24.47 -33.33 -14.41
C TYR A 863 -24.28 -33.11 -15.91
N GLY A 864 -23.06 -32.74 -16.30
CA GLY A 864 -22.71 -32.64 -17.70
C GLY A 864 -23.62 -31.67 -18.44
N ILE A 865 -24.28 -32.18 -19.48
CA ILE A 865 -25.20 -31.43 -20.35
C ILE A 865 -26.70 -31.77 -20.11
N SER A 866 -27.03 -32.59 -19.10
CA SER A 866 -28.42 -32.87 -18.72
C SER A 866 -28.90 -31.84 -17.70
N THR A 867 -30.16 -31.39 -17.81
CA THR A 867 -30.74 -30.45 -16.83
C THR A 867 -31.06 -31.16 -15.50
N PRO A 868 -31.11 -30.43 -14.37
CA PRO A 868 -31.34 -31.01 -13.05
C PRO A 868 -32.75 -31.61 -12.90
N ALA A 869 -32.87 -32.65 -12.08
CA ALA A 869 -34.13 -33.27 -11.71
C ALA A 869 -34.70 -32.64 -10.43
N SER A 870 -36.01 -32.73 -10.21
CA SER A 870 -36.65 -32.27 -8.97
C SER A 870 -36.30 -33.10 -7.72
N SER A 871 -35.72 -34.29 -7.90
CA SER A 871 -35.28 -35.21 -6.82
C SER A 871 -33.96 -35.87 -7.22
N HIS A 872 -33.04 -35.98 -6.24
CA HIS A 872 -31.69 -36.52 -6.43
C HIS A 872 -31.46 -37.87 -5.72
N THR A 873 -32.52 -38.54 -5.25
CA THR A 873 -32.41 -39.92 -4.74
C THR A 873 -31.99 -40.87 -5.85
N LYS A 874 -31.24 -41.93 -5.54
CA LYS A 874 -30.76 -42.86 -6.58
C LYS A 874 -31.91 -43.57 -7.31
N LEU A 875 -33.05 -43.76 -6.64
CA LEU A 875 -34.23 -44.39 -7.23
C LEU A 875 -34.94 -43.45 -8.22
N ASP A 876 -35.13 -42.18 -7.86
CA ASP A 876 -35.83 -41.22 -8.74
C ASP A 876 -34.98 -40.84 -9.95
N VAL A 877 -33.68 -40.62 -9.75
CA VAL A 877 -32.73 -40.45 -10.87
C VAL A 877 -32.72 -41.70 -11.75
N GLY A 878 -32.71 -42.89 -11.15
CA GLY A 878 -32.80 -44.16 -11.89
C GLY A 878 -34.07 -44.29 -12.73
N ARG A 879 -35.23 -43.84 -12.23
CA ARG A 879 -36.48 -43.82 -13.00
C ARG A 879 -36.42 -42.87 -14.19
N ALA A 880 -35.86 -41.67 -14.01
CA ALA A 880 -35.67 -40.72 -15.10
C ALA A 880 -34.75 -41.30 -16.20
N LEU A 881 -33.68 -41.99 -15.82
CA LEU A 881 -32.80 -42.67 -16.76
C LEU A 881 -33.51 -43.83 -17.50
N LEU A 882 -34.35 -44.61 -16.81
CA LEU A 882 -35.14 -45.67 -17.46
C LEU A 882 -36.21 -45.12 -18.41
N GLU A 883 -36.82 -43.98 -18.10
CA GLU A 883 -37.74 -43.28 -19.01
C GLU A 883 -37.01 -42.82 -20.28
N SER A 884 -35.84 -42.19 -20.12
CA SER A 884 -34.98 -41.78 -21.24
C SER A 884 -34.52 -42.98 -22.08
N LEU A 885 -34.15 -44.10 -21.44
CA LEU A 885 -33.77 -45.33 -22.13
C LEU A 885 -34.93 -45.89 -22.96
N ARG A 886 -36.14 -45.98 -22.40
CA ARG A 886 -37.31 -46.47 -23.14
C ARG A 886 -37.62 -45.61 -24.35
N ALA A 887 -37.55 -44.29 -24.21
CA ALA A 887 -37.72 -43.38 -25.33
C ALA A 887 -36.65 -43.57 -26.40
N ALA A 888 -35.38 -43.70 -26.00
CA ALA A 888 -34.26 -43.84 -26.94
C ALA A 888 -34.30 -45.15 -27.74
N PHE A 889 -34.76 -46.25 -27.13
CA PHE A 889 -34.88 -47.58 -27.76
C PHE A 889 -36.30 -47.93 -28.21
N ALA A 890 -37.24 -46.98 -28.15
CA ALA A 890 -38.66 -47.18 -28.49
C ALA A 890 -39.30 -48.40 -27.80
N ILE A 891 -39.01 -48.57 -26.50
CA ILE A 891 -39.50 -49.70 -25.70
C ILE A 891 -40.86 -49.33 -25.11
N ASP A 892 -41.87 -50.12 -25.45
CA ASP A 892 -43.22 -50.04 -24.90
C ASP A 892 -43.63 -51.35 -24.21
N LYS A 893 -44.85 -51.38 -23.67
CA LYS A 893 -45.42 -52.54 -22.97
C LYS A 893 -45.58 -53.81 -23.82
N THR A 894 -45.43 -53.71 -25.14
CA THR A 894 -45.55 -54.83 -26.09
C THR A 894 -44.19 -55.41 -26.52
N SER A 895 -43.10 -54.68 -26.25
CA SER A 895 -41.72 -55.10 -26.49
C SER A 895 -41.05 -55.62 -25.20
N SER A 896 -40.08 -56.53 -25.32
CA SER A 896 -39.25 -56.99 -24.18
C SER A 896 -37.78 -56.87 -24.54
N ARG A 897 -37.02 -56.02 -23.85
CA ARG A 897 -35.57 -55.86 -24.02
C ARG A 897 -34.85 -56.27 -22.75
N ARG A 898 -33.80 -57.08 -22.91
CA ARG A 898 -32.90 -57.46 -21.80
C ARG A 898 -32.00 -56.28 -21.45
N LEU A 899 -31.86 -55.98 -20.17
CA LEU A 899 -31.12 -54.84 -19.64
C LEU A 899 -30.03 -55.32 -18.68
N ILE A 900 -28.84 -54.77 -18.82
CA ILE A 900 -27.75 -54.87 -17.84
C ILE A 900 -27.50 -53.45 -17.34
N VAL A 901 -27.72 -53.22 -16.03
CA VAL A 901 -27.46 -51.91 -15.43
C VAL A 901 -26.01 -51.81 -14.99
N GLY A 902 -25.25 -50.97 -15.68
CA GLY A 902 -23.85 -50.67 -15.40
C GLY A 902 -23.62 -49.21 -15.02
N GLY A 903 -22.64 -48.98 -14.15
CA GLY A 903 -22.19 -47.63 -13.85
C GLY A 903 -20.92 -47.57 -13.02
N HIS A 904 -20.38 -46.36 -12.89
CA HIS A 904 -19.22 -46.01 -12.07
C HIS A 904 -19.62 -44.99 -10.99
N ASP A 905 -19.03 -45.11 -9.80
CA ASP A 905 -19.27 -44.22 -8.65
C ASP A 905 -20.76 -43.91 -8.42
N ARG A 906 -21.24 -42.68 -8.66
CA ARG A 906 -22.68 -42.33 -8.50
C ARG A 906 -23.58 -43.15 -9.40
N GLY A 907 -23.20 -43.34 -10.65
CA GLY A 907 -23.89 -44.23 -11.59
C GLY A 907 -23.94 -45.68 -11.12
N ALA A 908 -22.87 -46.18 -10.49
CA ALA A 908 -22.87 -47.52 -9.91
C ALA A 908 -23.87 -47.65 -8.74
N ARG A 909 -24.06 -46.57 -7.97
CA ARG A 909 -25.05 -46.54 -6.88
C ARG A 909 -26.49 -46.55 -7.39
N ILE A 910 -26.74 -45.88 -8.51
CA ILE A 910 -28.02 -45.95 -9.22
C ILE A 910 -28.25 -47.37 -9.74
N ALA A 911 -27.26 -47.97 -10.41
CA ALA A 911 -27.34 -49.35 -10.88
C ALA A 911 -27.64 -50.35 -9.74
N HIS A 912 -26.98 -50.20 -8.59
CA HIS A 912 -27.28 -50.98 -7.39
C HIS A 912 -28.74 -50.80 -6.92
N ARG A 913 -29.22 -49.56 -6.83
CA ARG A 913 -30.60 -49.27 -6.37
C ARG A 913 -31.64 -49.88 -7.31
N LEU A 914 -31.43 -49.78 -8.62
CA LEU A 914 -32.30 -50.40 -9.63
C LEU A 914 -32.29 -51.93 -9.54
N ALA A 915 -31.12 -52.54 -9.30
CA ALA A 915 -30.99 -53.99 -9.20
C ALA A 915 -31.63 -54.58 -7.94
N VAL A 916 -31.54 -53.90 -6.79
CA VAL A 916 -32.24 -54.32 -5.56
C VAL A 916 -33.75 -54.09 -5.68
N SER A 917 -34.16 -53.07 -6.42
CA SER A 917 -35.57 -52.75 -6.67
C SER A 917 -36.18 -53.54 -7.84
N LYS A 918 -35.50 -54.61 -8.30
CA LYS A 918 -35.88 -55.35 -9.52
C LYS A 918 -37.36 -55.70 -9.53
N ASP A 919 -37.85 -56.34 -8.48
CA ASP A 919 -39.24 -56.84 -8.42
C ASP A 919 -40.29 -55.72 -8.41
N ALA A 920 -39.92 -54.52 -7.94
CA ALA A 920 -40.80 -53.36 -7.89
C ALA A 920 -40.82 -52.57 -9.20
N LEU A 921 -39.71 -52.58 -9.96
CA LEU A 921 -39.55 -51.81 -11.19
C LEU A 921 -39.74 -52.66 -12.45
N PHE A 922 -39.34 -53.92 -12.43
CA PHE A 922 -39.32 -54.82 -13.59
C PHE A 922 -40.16 -56.08 -13.30
N PRO A 923 -41.11 -56.48 -14.17
CA PRO A 923 -41.59 -55.84 -15.41
C PRO A 923 -42.72 -54.82 -15.19
N ALA A 924 -43.00 -54.42 -13.93
CA ALA A 924 -44.11 -53.55 -13.55
C ALA A 924 -44.14 -52.22 -14.35
N ASP A 925 -42.99 -51.74 -14.79
CA ASP A 925 -42.79 -50.46 -15.49
C ASP A 925 -42.64 -50.60 -17.04
N GLY A 926 -42.96 -51.77 -17.63
CA GLY A 926 -43.14 -51.91 -19.08
C GLY A 926 -41.89 -52.27 -19.90
N GLY A 927 -41.79 -53.55 -20.27
CA GLY A 927 -40.99 -54.02 -21.41
C GLY A 927 -39.47 -54.15 -21.23
N LEU A 928 -38.94 -53.90 -20.03
CA LEU A 928 -37.54 -54.14 -19.69
C LEU A 928 -37.42 -55.35 -18.76
N ASP A 929 -36.45 -56.23 -19.04
CA ASP A 929 -36.07 -57.33 -18.16
C ASP A 929 -34.64 -57.15 -17.69
N LEU A 930 -34.46 -56.89 -16.39
CA LEU A 930 -33.14 -56.74 -15.79
C LEU A 930 -32.46 -58.10 -15.65
N VAL A 931 -31.41 -58.35 -16.44
CA VAL A 931 -30.70 -59.63 -16.50
C VAL A 931 -29.31 -59.61 -15.85
N GLY A 932 -28.71 -58.44 -15.61
CA GLY A 932 -27.40 -58.34 -14.96
C GLY A 932 -27.08 -56.96 -14.40
N ALA A 933 -26.03 -56.88 -13.58
CA ALA A 933 -25.52 -55.62 -13.03
C ALA A 933 -23.98 -55.53 -13.08
N VAL A 934 -23.46 -54.32 -13.35
CA VAL A 934 -22.01 -54.01 -13.36
C VAL A 934 -21.75 -52.81 -12.45
N LEU A 935 -21.00 -53.00 -11.37
CA LEU A 935 -20.74 -51.96 -10.37
C LEU A 935 -19.24 -51.66 -10.32
N LEU A 936 -18.86 -50.42 -10.62
CA LEU A 936 -17.45 -50.00 -10.66
C LEU A 936 -17.10 -49.04 -9.51
N ASP A 937 -16.11 -49.45 -8.73
CA ASP A 937 -15.43 -48.75 -7.64
C ASP A 937 -16.33 -48.14 -6.55
N ILE A 938 -17.27 -48.93 -6.05
CA ILE A 938 -18.13 -48.57 -4.90
C ILE A 938 -18.31 -49.72 -3.91
N VAL A 939 -18.68 -49.38 -2.68
CA VAL A 939 -19.41 -50.24 -1.74
C VAL A 939 -20.83 -49.69 -1.54
N PRO A 940 -21.79 -50.47 -1.01
CA PRO A 940 -23.14 -49.97 -0.73
C PRO A 940 -23.12 -48.65 0.06
N THR A 941 -24.03 -47.73 -0.27
CA THR A 941 -24.06 -46.35 0.29
C THR A 941 -24.12 -46.35 1.81
N LYS A 942 -24.93 -47.23 2.41
CA LYS A 942 -24.95 -47.45 3.86
C LYS A 942 -23.57 -47.80 4.41
N VAL A 943 -22.88 -48.75 3.78
CA VAL A 943 -21.55 -49.22 4.23
C VAL A 943 -20.50 -48.11 4.09
N GLN A 944 -20.57 -47.29 3.04
CA GLN A 944 -19.66 -46.16 2.85
C GLN A 944 -19.80 -45.12 3.98
N TRP A 945 -21.03 -44.78 4.39
CA TRP A 945 -21.27 -43.85 5.50
C TRP A 945 -20.88 -44.42 6.86
N GLU A 946 -21.11 -45.72 7.10
CA GLU A 946 -20.64 -46.40 8.31
C GLU A 946 -19.11 -46.38 8.41
N ALA A 947 -18.41 -46.49 7.28
CA ALA A 947 -16.94 -46.45 7.25
C ALA A 947 -16.36 -45.08 7.66
N PHE A 948 -17.12 -43.97 7.58
CA PHE A 948 -16.65 -42.66 8.06
C PHE A 948 -16.55 -42.54 9.58
N ALA A 949 -16.99 -43.54 10.34
CA ALA A 949 -16.62 -43.68 11.74
C ALA A 949 -15.10 -43.83 11.94
N ASP A 950 -14.37 -44.29 10.92
CA ASP A 950 -12.91 -44.27 10.89
C ASP A 950 -12.41 -42.90 10.38
N PRO A 951 -11.64 -42.14 11.20
CA PRO A 951 -11.09 -40.85 10.80
C PRO A 951 -10.21 -40.88 9.54
N ALA A 952 -9.51 -41.99 9.27
CA ALA A 952 -8.67 -42.13 8.09
C ALA A 952 -9.52 -42.23 6.81
N VAL A 953 -10.64 -42.95 6.88
CA VAL A 953 -11.61 -43.04 5.77
C VAL A 953 -12.32 -41.70 5.58
N SER A 954 -12.77 -41.06 6.66
CA SER A 954 -13.41 -39.74 6.62
C SER A 954 -12.51 -38.67 5.99
N ARG A 955 -11.24 -38.61 6.38
CA ARG A 955 -10.25 -37.71 5.75
C ARG A 955 -10.00 -38.05 4.29
N GLY A 956 -9.89 -39.34 3.95
CA GLY A 956 -9.60 -39.80 2.58
C GLY A 956 -10.74 -39.58 1.58
N TYR A 957 -11.96 -39.42 2.07
CA TYR A 957 -13.18 -39.16 1.29
C TYR A 957 -13.87 -37.88 1.75
N PHE A 958 -13.12 -36.88 2.22
CA PHE A 958 -13.63 -35.62 2.78
C PHE A 958 -14.71 -34.93 1.93
N HIS A 959 -14.67 -35.10 0.60
CA HIS A 959 -15.67 -34.56 -0.30
C HIS A 959 -17.08 -35.14 -0.04
N TRP A 960 -17.21 -36.35 0.50
CA TRP A 960 -18.51 -36.92 0.86
C TRP A 960 -19.27 -36.10 1.93
N PRO A 961 -18.75 -35.94 3.16
CA PRO A 961 -19.42 -35.15 4.19
C PRO A 961 -19.46 -33.65 3.86
N LEU A 962 -18.50 -33.13 3.09
CA LEU A 962 -18.55 -31.74 2.64
C LEU A 962 -19.71 -31.52 1.68
N LEU A 963 -19.75 -32.24 0.56
CA LEU A 963 -20.73 -32.05 -0.52
C LEU A 963 -22.16 -32.33 -0.06
N ALA A 964 -22.35 -33.23 0.91
CA ALA A 964 -23.66 -33.52 1.49
C ALA A 964 -24.29 -32.31 2.22
N ASN A 965 -23.50 -31.30 2.62
CA ASN A 965 -24.01 -30.08 3.22
C ASN A 965 -24.23 -29.00 2.15
N VAL A 966 -25.27 -29.14 1.32
CA VAL A 966 -25.52 -28.30 0.12
C VAL A 966 -25.40 -26.79 0.39
N ALA A 967 -26.03 -26.31 1.46
CA ALA A 967 -26.05 -24.88 1.81
C ALA A 967 -24.66 -24.31 2.13
N LEU A 968 -23.72 -25.16 2.56
CA LEU A 968 -22.33 -24.79 2.81
C LEU A 968 -21.42 -25.15 1.63
N ALA A 969 -21.63 -26.31 1.03
CA ALA A 969 -20.80 -26.86 -0.04
C ALA A 969 -20.92 -26.01 -1.30
N VAL A 970 -22.13 -25.70 -1.77
CA VAL A 970 -22.32 -24.90 -2.99
C VAL A 970 -21.56 -23.56 -2.90
N PRO A 971 -21.74 -22.72 -1.86
CA PRO A 971 -20.98 -21.48 -1.77
C PRO A 971 -19.48 -21.72 -1.54
N ILE A 972 -19.04 -22.80 -0.85
CA ILE A 972 -17.61 -23.13 -0.72
C ILE A 972 -17.00 -23.55 -2.06
N LEU A 973 -17.69 -24.36 -2.85
CA LEU A 973 -17.23 -24.82 -4.16
C LEU A 973 -17.25 -23.68 -5.17
N GLN A 974 -18.30 -22.85 -5.15
CA GLN A 974 -18.32 -21.58 -5.87
C GLN A 974 -17.22 -20.65 -5.39
N ALA A 975 -16.84 -20.71 -4.11
CA ALA A 975 -15.73 -19.95 -3.53
C ALA A 975 -14.35 -20.59 -3.68
N TYR A 976 -14.24 -21.83 -4.14
CA TYR A 976 -12.97 -22.52 -4.38
C TYR A 976 -12.68 -22.67 -5.88
N GLY A 977 -13.74 -22.76 -6.67
CA GLY A 977 -13.76 -22.78 -8.13
C GLY A 977 -14.27 -24.14 -8.51
N GLY A 978 -15.47 -24.25 -9.08
CA GLY A 978 -16.07 -25.55 -9.37
C GLY A 978 -15.21 -26.36 -10.36
N ALA A 979 -14.73 -25.73 -11.43
CA ALA A 979 -13.75 -26.32 -12.35
C ALA A 979 -12.44 -26.69 -11.63
N ARG A 980 -11.92 -25.82 -10.76
CA ARG A 980 -10.70 -26.07 -9.97
C ARG A 980 -10.88 -27.25 -9.01
N TRP A 981 -12.05 -27.34 -8.37
CA TRP A 981 -12.46 -28.43 -7.52
C TRP A 981 -12.56 -29.75 -8.29
N CYS A 982 -13.14 -29.72 -9.49
CA CYS A 982 -13.20 -30.89 -10.38
C CYS A 982 -11.80 -31.36 -10.80
N ARG A 983 -10.91 -30.46 -11.24
CA ARG A 983 -9.50 -30.79 -11.58
C ARG A 983 -8.73 -31.33 -10.37
N GLY A 984 -8.85 -30.67 -9.22
CA GLY A 984 -8.24 -31.11 -7.97
C GLY A 984 -8.77 -32.47 -7.50
N SER A 985 -10.06 -32.71 -7.65
CA SER A 985 -10.70 -34.00 -7.36
C SER A 985 -10.15 -35.10 -8.26
N HIS A 986 -10.01 -34.86 -9.58
CA HIS A 986 -9.36 -35.81 -10.49
C HIS A 986 -7.92 -36.13 -10.04
N ALA A 987 -7.11 -35.10 -9.74
CA ALA A 987 -5.72 -35.27 -9.34
C ALA A 987 -5.55 -36.05 -8.02
N LEU A 988 -6.40 -35.77 -7.02
CA LEU A 988 -6.36 -36.38 -5.68
C LEU A 988 -6.89 -37.82 -5.68
N ILE A 989 -7.95 -38.08 -6.43
CA ILE A 989 -8.69 -39.34 -6.38
C ILE A 989 -8.07 -40.39 -7.32
N ALA A 990 -7.45 -39.95 -8.43
CA ALA A 990 -6.72 -40.85 -9.36
C ALA A 990 -5.61 -41.67 -8.67
N GLY A 991 -5.30 -42.82 -9.26
CA GLY A 991 -4.26 -43.75 -8.85
C GLY A 991 -2.86 -43.22 -9.07
N SER A 992 -1.84 -43.93 -8.61
CA SER A 992 -0.43 -43.58 -8.86
C SER A 992 0.06 -44.02 -10.25
N ASN A 993 -0.67 -44.89 -10.95
CA ASN A 993 -0.29 -45.39 -12.27
C ASN A 993 -0.27 -44.27 -13.31
N GLU A 994 0.91 -44.04 -13.91
CA GLU A 994 1.13 -42.95 -14.88
C GLU A 994 0.35 -43.14 -16.17
N VAL A 995 0.19 -44.38 -16.66
CA VAL A 995 -0.60 -44.69 -17.86
C VAL A 995 -2.08 -44.39 -17.59
N GLY A 996 -2.58 -44.76 -16.40
CA GLY A 996 -3.94 -44.46 -15.99
C GLY A 996 -4.19 -42.96 -15.88
N ARG A 997 -3.28 -42.21 -15.25
CA ARG A 997 -3.37 -40.74 -15.19
C ARG A 997 -3.32 -40.08 -16.56
N ALA A 998 -2.48 -40.58 -17.46
CA ALA A 998 -2.39 -40.10 -18.83
C ALA A 998 -3.71 -40.34 -19.59
N ARG A 999 -4.38 -41.50 -19.39
CA ARG A 999 -5.68 -41.80 -19.99
C ARG A 999 -6.80 -40.90 -19.48
N ILE A 1000 -6.83 -40.57 -18.18
CA ILE A 1000 -7.78 -39.60 -17.63
C ILE A 1000 -7.59 -38.23 -18.30
N ALA A 1001 -6.34 -37.76 -18.39
CA ALA A 1001 -6.02 -36.44 -18.96
C ALA A 1001 -6.12 -36.39 -20.49
N ALA A 1002 -6.21 -37.54 -21.16
CA ALA A 1002 -6.28 -37.62 -22.61
C ALA A 1002 -7.50 -36.89 -23.16
N ASP A 1003 -7.35 -36.36 -24.38
CA ASP A 1003 -8.42 -35.73 -25.16
C ASP A 1003 -9.03 -34.48 -24.48
N GLY A 1004 -8.30 -33.88 -23.53
CA GLY A 1004 -8.79 -32.73 -22.77
C GLY A 1004 -9.97 -33.06 -21.85
N ALA A 1005 -10.22 -34.34 -21.55
CA ALA A 1005 -11.43 -34.77 -20.85
C ALA A 1005 -11.58 -34.17 -19.45
N ILE A 1006 -10.48 -33.95 -18.73
CA ILE A 1006 -10.51 -33.27 -17.43
C ILE A 1006 -11.06 -31.85 -17.57
N ASP A 1007 -10.72 -31.13 -18.64
CA ASP A 1007 -11.21 -29.78 -18.86
C ASP A 1007 -12.67 -29.76 -19.30
N VAL A 1008 -13.10 -30.76 -20.08
CA VAL A 1008 -14.52 -30.95 -20.40
C VAL A 1008 -15.34 -31.20 -19.13
N HIS A 1009 -14.88 -32.11 -18.27
CA HIS A 1009 -15.52 -32.36 -16.97
C HIS A 1009 -15.50 -31.12 -16.07
N ALA A 1010 -14.38 -30.40 -16.02
CA ALA A 1010 -14.24 -29.20 -15.21
C ALA A 1010 -15.15 -28.06 -15.70
N GLY A 1011 -15.33 -27.91 -17.01
CA GLY A 1011 -16.23 -26.92 -17.60
C GLY A 1011 -17.67 -27.06 -17.14
N PHE A 1012 -18.19 -28.28 -16.96
CA PHE A 1012 -19.54 -28.47 -16.40
C PHE A 1012 -19.66 -27.98 -14.97
N PHE A 1013 -18.61 -28.14 -14.18
CA PHE A 1013 -18.60 -27.70 -12.78
C PHE A 1013 -18.47 -26.17 -12.63
N GLU A 1014 -18.35 -25.41 -13.72
CA GLU A 1014 -18.50 -23.95 -13.67
C GLU A 1014 -19.96 -23.52 -13.50
N SER A 1015 -20.93 -24.38 -13.86
CA SER A 1015 -22.35 -24.11 -13.66
C SER A 1015 -22.76 -24.31 -12.19
N GLU A 1016 -23.39 -23.30 -11.61
CA GLU A 1016 -24.00 -23.42 -10.27
C GLU A 1016 -25.03 -24.56 -10.24
N GLU A 1017 -25.80 -24.77 -11.31
CA GLU A 1017 -26.80 -25.85 -11.35
C GLU A 1017 -26.12 -27.22 -11.24
N VAL A 1018 -24.97 -27.42 -11.90
CA VAL A 1018 -24.20 -28.66 -11.80
C VAL A 1018 -23.57 -28.83 -10.42
N LEU A 1019 -23.04 -27.76 -9.83
CA LEU A 1019 -22.51 -27.77 -8.46
C LEU A 1019 -23.60 -28.11 -7.45
N ARG A 1020 -24.78 -27.50 -7.58
CA ARG A 1020 -25.93 -27.71 -6.71
C ARG A 1020 -26.49 -29.11 -6.85
N ALA A 1021 -26.77 -29.57 -8.07
CA ALA A 1021 -27.25 -30.92 -8.34
C ALA A 1021 -26.27 -32.00 -7.84
N THR A 1022 -24.96 -31.76 -8.02
CA THR A 1022 -23.92 -32.63 -7.46
C THR A 1022 -23.97 -32.66 -5.94
N CYS A 1023 -24.08 -31.51 -5.27
CA CYS A 1023 -24.18 -31.47 -3.81
C CYS A 1023 -25.48 -32.14 -3.32
N GLU A 1024 -26.59 -31.94 -4.03
CA GLU A 1024 -27.88 -32.55 -3.73
C GLU A 1024 -27.85 -34.08 -3.92
N ASP A 1025 -27.11 -34.61 -4.89
CA ASP A 1025 -26.85 -36.06 -5.02
C ASP A 1025 -26.10 -36.63 -3.80
N TYR A 1026 -25.11 -35.90 -3.29
CA TYR A 1026 -24.38 -36.27 -2.07
C TYR A 1026 -25.24 -36.15 -0.81
N ALA A 1027 -26.13 -35.15 -0.74
CA ALA A 1027 -27.06 -34.95 0.36
C ALA A 1027 -28.14 -36.03 0.41
N ALA A 1028 -28.73 -36.38 -0.74
CA ALA A 1028 -29.61 -37.53 -0.86
C ALA A 1028 -28.91 -38.82 -0.43
N GLY A 1029 -27.63 -38.93 -0.80
CA GLY A 1029 -26.74 -39.99 -0.38
C GLY A 1029 -26.52 -40.10 1.13
N SER A 1030 -26.59 -39.01 1.90
CA SER A 1030 -26.43 -39.03 3.37
C SER A 1030 -27.74 -39.22 4.13
N ASN A 1031 -28.87 -38.96 3.47
CA ASN A 1031 -30.19 -38.90 4.09
C ASN A 1031 -31.07 -40.05 3.57
N GLU A 1032 -31.80 -39.85 2.48
CA GLU A 1032 -32.82 -40.76 1.97
C GLU A 1032 -32.22 -42.10 1.53
N ASP A 1033 -31.14 -42.09 0.74
CA ASP A 1033 -30.59 -43.31 0.11
C ASP A 1033 -30.06 -44.31 1.15
N VAL A 1034 -29.50 -43.82 2.26
CA VAL A 1034 -29.00 -44.67 3.36
C VAL A 1034 -30.15 -45.32 4.12
N VAL A 1035 -31.20 -44.54 4.40
CA VAL A 1035 -32.40 -45.05 5.08
C VAL A 1035 -33.05 -46.15 4.24
N GLU A 1036 -33.18 -45.95 2.92
CA GLU A 1036 -33.72 -46.96 2.02
C GLU A 1036 -32.90 -48.26 2.03
N GLN A 1037 -31.57 -48.17 2.00
CA GLN A 1037 -30.71 -49.35 2.06
C GLN A 1037 -30.77 -50.08 3.41
N VAL A 1038 -30.96 -49.35 4.52
CA VAL A 1038 -31.19 -49.97 5.84
C VAL A 1038 -32.50 -50.77 5.83
N GLU A 1039 -33.57 -50.22 5.25
CA GLU A 1039 -34.85 -50.90 5.17
C GLU A 1039 -34.82 -52.09 4.18
N ASP A 1040 -34.08 -51.99 3.08
CA ASP A 1040 -33.82 -53.12 2.18
C ASP A 1040 -33.13 -54.27 2.90
N GLN A 1041 -32.08 -53.98 3.68
CA GLN A 1041 -31.36 -54.98 4.46
C GLN A 1041 -32.24 -55.63 5.53
N LYS A 1042 -33.05 -54.83 6.24
CA LYS A 1042 -34.04 -55.36 7.20
C LYS A 1042 -35.08 -56.27 6.52
N ALA A 1043 -35.50 -55.91 5.31
CA ALA A 1043 -36.44 -56.70 4.51
C ALA A 1043 -35.76 -57.87 3.75
N GLY A 1044 -34.44 -58.05 3.87
CA GLY A 1044 -33.69 -59.08 3.16
C GLY A 1044 -33.60 -58.89 1.64
N ARG A 1045 -33.87 -57.68 1.13
CA ARG A 1045 -33.77 -57.35 -0.30
C ARG A 1045 -32.30 -57.27 -0.72
N LYS A 1046 -31.95 -58.04 -1.75
CA LYS A 1046 -30.58 -58.20 -2.28
C LYS A 1046 -30.62 -58.20 -3.81
N ILE A 1047 -29.47 -58.02 -4.46
CA ILE A 1047 -29.36 -58.16 -5.91
C ILE A 1047 -29.59 -59.62 -6.29
N THR A 1048 -30.54 -59.88 -7.19
CA THR A 1048 -30.96 -61.23 -7.62
C THR A 1048 -30.48 -61.62 -9.02
N VAL A 1049 -29.69 -60.77 -9.67
CA VAL A 1049 -29.17 -60.98 -11.03
C VAL A 1049 -27.65 -61.15 -11.02
N PRO A 1050 -27.06 -61.89 -11.98
CA PRO A 1050 -25.61 -61.97 -12.12
C PRO A 1050 -24.95 -60.60 -12.03
N THR A 1051 -23.89 -60.50 -11.23
CA THR A 1051 -23.28 -59.20 -10.90
C THR A 1051 -21.76 -59.24 -11.01
N LEU A 1052 -21.21 -58.32 -11.81
CA LEU A 1052 -19.78 -58.03 -11.88
C LEU A 1052 -19.47 -56.81 -11.01
N VAL A 1053 -18.54 -56.95 -10.06
CA VAL A 1053 -18.03 -55.84 -9.26
C VAL A 1053 -16.55 -55.68 -9.53
N MET A 1054 -16.13 -54.48 -9.93
CA MET A 1054 -14.72 -54.15 -10.10
C MET A 1054 -14.34 -52.99 -9.18
N PHE A 1055 -13.19 -53.08 -8.53
CA PHE A 1055 -12.72 -52.03 -7.61
C PHE A 1055 -11.20 -51.90 -7.63
N SER A 1056 -10.73 -50.70 -7.37
CA SER A 1056 -9.33 -50.34 -7.22
C SER A 1056 -8.73 -51.04 -6.00
N ALA A 1057 -7.72 -51.87 -6.21
CA ALA A 1057 -7.05 -52.59 -5.14
C ALA A 1057 -6.32 -51.63 -4.20
N GLU A 1058 -5.77 -50.53 -4.73
CA GLU A 1058 -4.92 -49.59 -3.98
C GLU A 1058 -5.66 -48.40 -3.36
N LYS A 1059 -6.91 -48.13 -3.77
CA LYS A 1059 -7.74 -47.09 -3.13
C LYS A 1059 -8.85 -47.73 -2.31
N LEU A 1060 -9.95 -48.14 -2.93
CA LEU A 1060 -11.12 -48.64 -2.19
C LEU A 1060 -10.83 -49.98 -1.50
N GLY A 1061 -10.21 -50.93 -2.23
CA GLY A 1061 -9.85 -52.26 -1.73
C GLY A 1061 -8.78 -52.27 -0.64
N ALA A 1062 -7.94 -51.23 -0.57
CA ALA A 1062 -6.95 -51.07 0.49
C ALA A 1062 -7.58 -50.68 1.84
N ARG A 1063 -8.83 -50.20 1.83
CA ARG A 1063 -9.54 -49.70 3.02
C ARG A 1063 -10.65 -50.63 3.47
N LEU A 1064 -11.28 -51.34 2.54
CA LEU A 1064 -12.46 -52.16 2.78
C LEU A 1064 -12.34 -53.49 2.04
N ASP A 1065 -12.85 -54.57 2.64
CA ASP A 1065 -13.05 -55.84 1.94
C ASP A 1065 -14.25 -55.75 1.00
N VAL A 1066 -14.05 -55.08 -0.14
CA VAL A 1066 -15.10 -54.83 -1.14
C VAL A 1066 -15.72 -56.15 -1.62
N ALA A 1067 -14.90 -57.19 -1.80
CA ALA A 1067 -15.36 -58.49 -2.30
C ALA A 1067 -16.30 -59.18 -1.29
N GLY A 1068 -15.91 -59.21 -0.01
CA GLY A 1068 -16.74 -59.74 1.08
C GLY A 1068 -18.01 -58.92 1.29
N ILE A 1069 -17.89 -57.59 1.32
CA ILE A 1069 -19.03 -56.68 1.51
C ILE A 1069 -20.11 -56.94 0.45
N TRP A 1070 -19.76 -56.97 -0.84
CA TRP A 1070 -20.77 -57.18 -1.88
C TRP A 1070 -21.39 -58.58 -1.88
N ARG A 1071 -20.68 -59.60 -1.41
CA ARG A 1071 -21.25 -60.96 -1.29
C ARG A 1071 -22.48 -60.97 -0.38
N ASP A 1072 -22.48 -60.16 0.68
CA ASP A 1072 -23.61 -60.04 1.60
C ASP A 1072 -24.82 -59.35 0.98
N TRP A 1073 -24.62 -58.55 -0.08
CA TRP A 1073 -25.67 -57.77 -0.76
C TRP A 1073 -26.21 -58.46 -2.01
N ILE A 1074 -25.63 -59.59 -2.39
CA ILE A 1074 -26.06 -60.41 -3.52
C ILE A 1074 -26.75 -61.66 -2.98
N ALA A 1075 -27.92 -62.01 -3.53
CA ALA A 1075 -28.68 -63.16 -3.10
C ALA A 1075 -27.89 -64.47 -3.27
N GLU A 1076 -28.13 -65.44 -2.40
CA GLU A 1076 -27.49 -66.75 -2.45
C GLU A 1076 -27.79 -67.43 -3.80
N GLY A 1077 -26.80 -68.10 -4.39
CA GLY A 1077 -26.93 -68.76 -5.70
C GLY A 1077 -26.80 -67.84 -6.92
N VAL A 1078 -26.73 -66.53 -6.75
CA VAL A 1078 -26.45 -65.58 -7.83
C VAL A 1078 -24.97 -65.55 -8.16
N ASP A 1079 -24.66 -65.60 -9.46
CA ASP A 1079 -23.31 -65.49 -10.01
C ASP A 1079 -22.71 -64.11 -9.70
N TYR A 1080 -21.65 -64.11 -8.90
CA TYR A 1080 -20.97 -62.92 -8.42
C TYR A 1080 -19.50 -62.99 -8.76
N THR A 1081 -19.02 -61.99 -9.50
CA THR A 1081 -17.62 -61.89 -9.93
C THR A 1081 -16.98 -60.62 -9.34
N PRO A 1082 -16.26 -60.70 -8.21
CA PRO A 1082 -15.43 -59.59 -7.73
C PRO A 1082 -14.08 -59.56 -8.46
N VAL A 1083 -13.66 -58.37 -8.88
CA VAL A 1083 -12.37 -58.14 -9.52
C VAL A 1083 -11.66 -56.96 -8.85
N ALA A 1084 -10.57 -57.26 -8.15
CA ALA A 1084 -9.65 -56.23 -7.67
C ALA A 1084 -8.69 -55.83 -8.81
N VAL A 1085 -8.65 -54.55 -9.15
CA VAL A 1085 -7.79 -53.98 -10.20
C VAL A 1085 -6.55 -53.38 -9.55
N GLY A 1086 -5.39 -53.99 -9.79
CA GLY A 1086 -4.10 -53.61 -9.20
C GLY A 1086 -3.29 -52.61 -10.02
N ASP A 1087 -1.97 -52.65 -9.88
CA ASP A 1087 -0.99 -51.92 -10.68
C ASP A 1087 -1.05 -50.39 -10.58
N GLY A 1088 -1.41 -49.84 -9.42
CA GLY A 1088 -1.43 -48.38 -9.20
C GLY A 1088 -2.70 -47.67 -9.69
N TYR A 1089 -3.67 -48.37 -10.28
CA TYR A 1089 -4.91 -47.75 -10.75
C TYR A 1089 -5.82 -47.32 -9.59
N GLY A 1090 -6.42 -46.14 -9.73
CA GLY A 1090 -7.27 -45.52 -8.72
C GLY A 1090 -8.76 -45.67 -9.01
N HIS A 1091 -9.52 -44.68 -8.55
CA HIS A 1091 -10.98 -44.72 -8.52
C HIS A 1091 -11.62 -44.67 -9.91
N TYR A 1092 -11.01 -44.00 -10.88
CA TYR A 1092 -11.60 -43.74 -12.19
C TYR A 1092 -11.34 -44.90 -13.15
N LEU A 1093 -11.68 -46.12 -12.70
CA LEU A 1093 -11.39 -47.37 -13.42
C LEU A 1093 -11.78 -47.35 -14.92
N PRO A 1094 -12.92 -46.77 -15.35
CA PRO A 1094 -13.29 -46.74 -16.76
C PRO A 1094 -12.26 -46.04 -17.67
N GLU A 1095 -11.47 -45.11 -17.12
CA GLU A 1095 -10.38 -44.44 -17.84
C GLU A 1095 -9.01 -45.00 -17.45
N GLU A 1096 -8.75 -45.14 -16.15
CA GLU A 1096 -7.45 -45.55 -15.64
C GLU A 1096 -7.07 -46.95 -16.14
N ALA A 1097 -8.00 -47.89 -16.06
CA ALA A 1097 -7.81 -49.30 -16.39
C ALA A 1097 -8.79 -49.76 -17.48
N SER A 1098 -9.05 -48.90 -18.46
CA SER A 1098 -10.06 -49.12 -19.51
C SER A 1098 -9.93 -50.47 -20.22
N ASP A 1099 -8.71 -50.94 -20.46
CA ASP A 1099 -8.41 -52.26 -21.05
C ASP A 1099 -8.88 -53.43 -20.18
N VAL A 1100 -8.63 -53.35 -18.87
CA VAL A 1100 -9.08 -54.38 -17.91
C VAL A 1100 -10.60 -54.34 -17.76
N VAL A 1101 -11.18 -53.14 -17.65
CA VAL A 1101 -12.64 -52.95 -17.54
C VAL A 1101 -13.34 -53.52 -18.78
N THR A 1102 -12.89 -53.16 -19.99
CA THR A 1102 -13.44 -53.67 -21.25
C THR A 1102 -13.31 -55.19 -21.35
N GLN A 1103 -12.16 -55.77 -20.98
CA GLN A 1103 -11.96 -57.23 -21.03
C GLN A 1103 -12.96 -57.96 -20.12
N LYS A 1104 -13.16 -57.46 -18.89
CA LYS A 1104 -14.05 -58.10 -17.91
C LYS A 1104 -15.52 -57.89 -18.26
N ILE A 1105 -15.90 -56.72 -18.77
CA ILE A 1105 -17.26 -56.48 -19.28
C ILE A 1105 -17.54 -57.43 -20.45
N ASN A 1106 -16.64 -57.59 -21.42
CA ASN A 1106 -16.84 -58.52 -22.53
C ASN A 1106 -17.03 -59.97 -22.06
N ALA A 1107 -16.20 -60.45 -21.12
CA ALA A 1107 -16.36 -61.80 -20.55
C ALA A 1107 -17.67 -61.97 -19.77
N PHE A 1108 -18.18 -60.88 -19.17
CA PHE A 1108 -19.46 -60.89 -18.49
C PHE A 1108 -20.64 -60.91 -19.47
N LEU A 1109 -20.52 -60.21 -20.61
CA LEU A 1109 -21.51 -60.19 -21.68
C LEU A 1109 -21.70 -61.57 -22.35
N GLU A 1110 -20.67 -62.43 -22.38
CA GLU A 1110 -20.78 -63.80 -22.91
C GLU A 1110 -21.81 -64.68 -22.18
N LYS A 1111 -22.28 -64.25 -21.00
CA LYS A 1111 -23.31 -64.94 -20.20
C LYS A 1111 -24.74 -64.68 -20.69
N PHE A 1112 -24.95 -63.74 -21.62
CA PHE A 1112 -26.27 -63.24 -22.02
C PHE A 1112 -26.56 -63.35 -23.52
#